data_AF-A0A3D5SLT8-F1
#
_entry.id   AF-A0A3D5SLT8-F1
#
_cell.length_a   1.000
_cell.length_b   1.000
_cell.length_c   1.000
_cell.angle_alpha   90.00
_cell.angle_beta   90.00
_cell.angle_gamma   90.00
#
_symmetry.space_group_name_H-M   'P 1'
#
loop_
_entity.id
_entity.type
_entity.pdbx_description
1 polymer ?
#
loop_
_entity_poly.entity_id
_entity_poly.type
_entity_poly.pdbx_seq_one_letter_code
_entity_poly.pdbx_strand_id
1 'polypeptide(L)'
;MSFAACPSDDGLIPLPESAGCVNISANKFLSALAPGSAALQSRPRTFLTFSLFCLIPLLVISILSFLANLKFNEKLQSADLQNEVEHTASDFDLSRRDRENELRYLAENSALRKYVSALPMRASQSEGDHRLRASSVEQDPVGNDQVSEVKQEVARLLLRRFYAAIAVFAPNKRLLFVAEAPQPQGNGDIVFRTADLRPDQIQPDDGVWTTSEQESRCQIVRRAMLGKTLHCTTPVLVWEEKPSARGALVADLKLDSLVAPVAGRSELALFGSGETTPRAIVIVLDDSGGIVYHTNNALTHQQSNNSMPYFAQVANSMVAGQSGAKFYTSSDGDKWLAAYAPLRPTKLSLAVARNYSLATRTTRIMGWLSVLFALLIGTVATIFLSNYYLRRTQSIDRVAEGVGAIAKGKLDHRIELLSSDGLRPLADNVGLMTKQLREQLAREAETHQFQSFVRLSAILTHDLKNAIEALSLTVTNMERHFDNQEFRADAMKSLTGATENLRALVARLSNPVTTLSGEHKRPKPVDLIPMLKRVISMTAEPARAKHEIKINLPKSLLAMVDIERMNKVAENLIINALEAMDKKSGTLSIGAGKTPEGKPFFSVSDTGEGMSQRFIEERLFHPFATTKRRGVGLGLYTCREVVTANGGSIEVDSRQDAGTTFKVVLPSAANDTR
;
A
#
# COMPACT_ATOMS: atom_id res chain seq x y z
N MET A 1 -40.32 -12.19 -23.28
CA MET A 1 -41.08 -11.04 -23.85
C MET A 1 -40.39 -9.79 -23.32
N SER A 2 -39.83 -8.87 -24.10
CA SER A 2 -39.92 -8.63 -25.54
C SER A 2 -38.61 -8.04 -26.04
N PHE A 3 -38.22 -8.46 -27.23
CA PHE A 3 -37.16 -7.87 -28.05
C PHE A 3 -37.55 -6.44 -28.48
N ALA A 4 -36.58 -5.55 -28.57
CA ALA A 4 -36.69 -4.33 -29.36
C ALA A 4 -35.56 -4.32 -30.39
N ALA A 5 -35.94 -4.62 -31.63
CA ALA A 5 -35.15 -4.48 -32.84
C ALA A 5 -35.68 -3.27 -33.61
N CYS A 6 -34.77 -2.50 -34.24
CA CYS A 6 -34.96 -1.70 -35.46
C CYS A 6 -33.69 -0.85 -35.72
N PRO A 7 -33.42 -0.42 -36.95
CA PRO A 7 -33.42 -1.17 -38.20
C PRO A 7 -32.14 -0.92 -39.04
N SER A 8 -32.09 -1.66 -40.15
CA SER A 8 -31.21 -1.56 -41.32
C SER A 8 -31.05 -0.17 -41.93
N ASP A 9 -29.83 0.15 -42.37
CA ASP A 9 -29.61 1.10 -43.46
C ASP A 9 -28.49 0.60 -44.40
N ASP A 10 -28.80 0.70 -45.69
CA ASP A 10 -28.01 0.27 -46.84
C ASP A 10 -26.78 1.15 -47.09
N GLY A 11 -25.69 0.54 -47.57
CA GLY A 11 -24.52 1.25 -48.06
C GLY A 11 -23.59 0.35 -48.88
N LEU A 12 -23.72 0.45 -50.22
CA LEU A 12 -22.90 -0.21 -51.23
C LEU A 12 -21.38 0.14 -51.14
N ILE A 13 -20.52 -0.90 -51.14
CA ILE A 13 -19.33 -1.17 -52.03
C ILE A 13 -18.15 -0.14 -52.03
N PRO A 14 -16.83 -0.50 -52.19
CA PRO A 14 -16.20 -1.76 -52.64
C PRO A 14 -15.01 -2.31 -51.80
N LEU A 15 -14.62 -3.56 -52.12
CA LEU A 15 -13.30 -4.15 -51.86
C LEU A 15 -12.19 -3.49 -52.71
N PRO A 16 -10.94 -3.50 -52.22
CA PRO A 16 -9.83 -3.82 -53.11
C PRO A 16 -8.94 -4.94 -52.56
N GLU A 17 -8.62 -5.89 -53.44
CA GLU A 17 -7.47 -6.78 -53.32
C GLU A 17 -6.16 -5.97 -53.35
N SER A 18 -5.22 -6.28 -52.46
CA SER A 18 -3.82 -6.45 -52.84
C SER A 18 -2.99 -7.02 -51.70
N ALA A 19 -2.17 -7.99 -52.07
CA ALA A 19 -1.21 -8.68 -51.24
C ALA A 19 -0.20 -7.71 -50.60
N GLY A 20 0.03 -7.90 -49.30
CA GLY A 20 1.11 -7.27 -48.56
C GLY A 20 1.53 -8.17 -47.41
N CYS A 21 2.65 -8.87 -47.59
CA CYS A 21 3.32 -9.69 -46.59
C CYS A 21 3.32 -9.06 -45.18
N VAL A 22 2.65 -9.70 -44.23
CA VAL A 22 2.94 -9.50 -42.79
C VAL A 22 3.60 -10.77 -42.27
N ASN A 23 4.86 -10.98 -42.68
CA ASN A 23 5.75 -11.97 -42.08
C ASN A 23 6.58 -11.34 -40.94
N ILE A 24 5.99 -10.38 -40.21
CA ILE A 24 6.58 -9.69 -39.06
C ILE A 24 5.57 -9.72 -37.92
N SER A 25 5.36 -10.88 -37.29
CA SER A 25 4.68 -10.93 -36.00
C SER A 25 5.03 -12.16 -35.14
N ALA A 26 5.48 -13.28 -35.71
CA ALA A 26 5.79 -14.46 -34.90
C ALA A 26 6.94 -14.23 -33.90
N ASN A 27 8.00 -13.51 -34.30
CA ASN A 27 9.16 -13.26 -33.42
C ASN A 27 8.94 -12.16 -32.37
N LYS A 28 8.03 -11.20 -32.62
CA LYS A 28 7.65 -10.17 -31.64
C LYS A 28 6.68 -10.71 -30.59
N PHE A 29 5.83 -11.66 -30.96
CA PHE A 29 4.95 -12.35 -30.03
C PHE A 29 5.74 -13.32 -29.11
N LEU A 30 6.77 -13.98 -29.65
CA LEU A 30 7.63 -14.88 -28.89
C LEU A 30 8.58 -14.16 -27.91
N SER A 31 9.04 -12.94 -28.21
CA SER A 31 9.88 -12.17 -27.28
C SER A 31 9.10 -11.51 -26.14
N ALA A 32 7.80 -11.26 -26.31
CA ALA A 32 6.92 -10.76 -25.26
C ALA A 32 6.54 -11.82 -24.20
N LEU A 33 6.77 -13.10 -24.50
CA LEU A 33 6.45 -14.24 -23.64
C LEU A 33 7.63 -14.72 -22.78
N ALA A 34 8.71 -13.93 -22.66
CA ALA A 34 9.83 -14.26 -21.77
C ALA A 34 9.36 -14.27 -20.29
N PRO A 35 9.24 -15.44 -19.64
CA PRO A 35 8.71 -15.55 -18.30
C PRO A 35 9.86 -15.31 -17.33
N GLY A 36 10.04 -14.07 -16.87
CA GLY A 36 11.02 -13.80 -15.81
C GLY A 36 11.25 -12.34 -15.46
N SER A 37 11.22 -11.42 -16.43
CA SER A 37 11.61 -10.01 -16.18
C SER A 37 10.45 -9.10 -15.73
N ALA A 38 9.21 -9.39 -16.14
CA ALA A 38 8.06 -8.53 -15.83
C ALA A 38 7.52 -8.70 -14.39
N ALA A 39 7.57 -9.92 -13.83
CA ALA A 39 7.00 -10.22 -12.51
C ALA A 39 7.82 -9.64 -11.33
N LEU A 40 9.13 -9.45 -11.51
CA LEU A 40 10.01 -8.85 -10.51
C LEU A 40 9.96 -7.31 -10.50
N GLN A 41 9.66 -6.67 -11.65
CA GLN A 41 9.50 -5.20 -11.74
C GLN A 41 8.11 -4.68 -11.30
N SER A 42 7.08 -5.53 -11.26
CA SER A 42 5.70 -5.10 -10.96
C SER A 42 5.38 -5.00 -9.45
N ARG A 43 6.09 -5.77 -8.61
CA ARG A 43 5.90 -5.76 -7.14
C ARG A 43 6.12 -4.39 -6.48
N PRO A 44 7.22 -3.67 -6.72
CA PRO A 44 7.40 -2.35 -6.10
C PRO A 44 6.40 -1.31 -6.64
N ARG A 45 6.01 -1.40 -7.92
CA ARG A 45 5.03 -0.46 -8.52
C ARG A 45 3.63 -0.64 -7.96
N THR A 46 3.16 -1.89 -7.83
CA THR A 46 1.84 -2.18 -7.24
C THR A 46 1.77 -1.80 -5.77
N PHE A 47 2.84 -2.06 -5.01
CA PHE A 47 2.93 -1.60 -3.62
C PHE A 47 2.89 -0.07 -3.51
N LEU A 48 3.62 0.64 -4.37
CA LEU A 48 3.62 2.11 -4.39
C LEU A 48 2.23 2.67 -4.71
N THR A 49 1.52 2.10 -5.69
CA THR A 49 0.16 2.54 -6.02
C THR A 49 -0.81 2.30 -4.88
N PHE A 50 -0.79 1.12 -4.26
CA PHE A 50 -1.69 0.84 -3.13
C PHE A 50 -1.34 1.66 -1.88
N SER A 51 -0.06 1.99 -1.66
CA SER A 51 0.34 2.93 -0.62
C SER A 51 -0.23 4.32 -0.88
N LEU A 52 -0.18 4.80 -2.13
CA LEU A 52 -0.75 6.09 -2.52
C LEU A 52 -2.26 6.19 -2.26
N PHE A 53 -3.01 5.12 -2.51
CA PHE A 53 -4.47 5.10 -2.38
C PHE A 53 -4.98 4.73 -0.98
N CYS A 54 -4.24 3.92 -0.21
CA CYS A 54 -4.70 3.44 1.10
C CYS A 54 -4.00 4.14 2.26
N LEU A 55 -2.68 4.25 2.22
CA LEU A 55 -1.91 4.74 3.37
C LEU A 55 -1.92 6.27 3.46
N ILE A 56 -1.66 6.95 2.34
CA ILE A 56 -1.53 8.41 2.33
C ILE A 56 -2.83 9.11 2.77
N PRO A 57 -4.02 8.77 2.24
CA PRO A 57 -5.25 9.47 2.64
C PRO A 57 -5.58 9.26 4.12
N LEU A 58 -5.33 8.05 4.63
CA LEU A 58 -5.61 7.68 6.02
C LEU A 58 -4.69 8.44 6.99
N LEU A 59 -3.40 8.58 6.64
CA LEU A 59 -2.46 9.42 7.37
C LEU A 59 -2.86 10.90 7.32
N VAL A 60 -3.23 11.42 6.14
CA VAL A 60 -3.64 12.82 5.99
C VAL A 60 -4.87 13.12 6.87
N ILE A 61 -5.89 12.27 6.84
CA ILE A 61 -7.09 12.42 7.69
C ILE A 61 -6.72 12.37 9.17
N SER A 62 -5.86 11.42 9.58
CA SER A 62 -5.43 11.30 10.98
C SER A 62 -4.66 12.53 11.46
N ILE A 63 -3.75 13.06 10.64
CA ILE A 63 -2.96 14.26 10.96
C ILE A 63 -3.87 15.49 11.03
N LEU A 64 -4.79 15.66 10.08
CA LEU A 64 -5.74 16.78 10.09
C LEU A 64 -6.66 16.72 11.31
N SER A 65 -7.17 15.54 11.65
CA SER A 65 -7.99 15.34 12.85
C SER A 65 -7.21 15.67 14.13
N PHE A 66 -5.95 15.24 14.22
CA PHE A 66 -5.08 15.58 15.34
C PHE A 66 -4.86 17.09 15.49
N LEU A 67 -4.51 17.78 14.39
CA LEU A 67 -4.30 19.23 14.39
C LEU A 67 -5.59 20.01 14.72
N ALA A 68 -6.73 19.56 14.18
CA ALA A 68 -8.03 20.14 14.47
C ALA A 68 -8.38 19.98 15.97
N ASN A 69 -8.13 18.80 16.54
CA ASN A 69 -8.40 18.53 17.95
C ASN A 69 -7.50 19.36 18.88
N LEU A 70 -6.23 19.56 18.53
CA LEU A 70 -5.34 20.46 19.29
C LEU A 70 -5.86 21.89 19.27
N LYS A 71 -6.23 22.41 18.09
CA LYS A 71 -6.76 23.78 17.95
C LYS A 71 -8.10 23.97 18.65
N PHE A 72 -8.94 22.95 18.63
CA PHE A 72 -10.22 22.94 19.35
C PHE A 72 -10.01 22.99 20.87
N ASN A 73 -9.13 22.14 21.41
CA ASN A 73 -8.79 22.15 22.83
C ASN A 73 -8.16 23.48 23.27
N GLU A 74 -7.32 24.09 22.43
CA GLU A 74 -6.74 25.40 22.70
C GLU A 74 -7.82 26.48 22.88
N LYS A 75 -8.78 26.54 21.95
CA LYS A 75 -9.91 27.48 22.03
C LYS A 75 -10.80 27.21 23.23
N LEU A 76 -11.12 25.94 23.48
CA LEU A 76 -11.98 25.53 24.59
C LEU A 76 -11.35 25.92 25.94
N GLN A 77 -10.07 25.61 26.14
CA GLN A 77 -9.35 25.98 27.37
C GLN A 77 -9.22 27.48 27.54
N SER A 78 -9.01 28.23 26.45
CA SER A 78 -8.94 29.71 26.52
C SER A 78 -10.28 30.32 26.92
N ALA A 79 -11.39 29.80 26.39
CA ALA A 79 -12.73 30.26 26.75
C ALA A 79 -13.10 29.86 28.19
N ASP A 80 -12.81 28.62 28.59
CA ASP A 80 -13.04 28.12 29.96
C ASP A 80 -12.29 28.96 31.00
N LEU A 81 -10.99 29.21 30.76
CA LEU A 81 -10.17 30.01 31.66
C LEU A 81 -10.60 31.49 31.70
N GLN A 82 -11.06 32.04 30.56
CA GLN A 82 -11.61 33.40 30.51
C GLN A 82 -12.89 33.51 31.36
N ASN A 83 -13.81 32.57 31.22
CA ASN A 83 -15.03 32.51 32.02
C ASN A 83 -14.70 32.35 33.52
N GLU A 84 -13.75 31.48 33.86
CA GLU A 84 -13.28 31.31 35.24
C GLU A 84 -12.77 32.62 35.81
N VAL A 85 -11.90 33.35 35.10
CA VAL A 85 -11.36 34.64 35.55
C VAL A 85 -12.45 35.70 35.71
N GLU A 86 -13.43 35.75 34.81
CA GLU A 86 -14.54 36.71 34.91
C GLU A 86 -15.46 36.43 36.09
N HIS A 87 -15.81 35.16 36.34
CA HIS A 87 -16.54 34.74 37.54
C HIS A 87 -15.77 35.07 38.81
N THR A 88 -14.48 34.79 38.80
CA THR A 88 -13.53 35.03 39.90
C THR A 88 -13.41 36.54 40.20
N ALA A 89 -13.39 37.38 39.17
CA ALA A 89 -13.43 38.84 39.31
C ALA A 89 -14.77 39.35 39.88
N SER A 90 -15.88 38.75 39.46
CA SER A 90 -17.21 39.07 40.00
C SER A 90 -17.34 38.68 41.48
N ASP A 91 -16.84 37.49 41.86
CA ASP A 91 -16.84 37.02 43.25
C ASP A 91 -16.00 37.94 44.15
N PHE A 92 -14.87 38.44 43.66
CA PHE A 92 -14.06 39.44 44.36
C PHE A 92 -14.85 40.73 44.62
N ASP A 93 -15.57 41.25 43.61
CA ASP A 93 -16.37 42.47 43.79
C ASP A 93 -17.53 42.25 44.78
N LEU A 94 -18.19 41.09 44.73
CA LEU A 94 -19.20 40.71 45.72
C LEU A 94 -18.62 40.66 47.14
N SER A 95 -17.49 39.96 47.33
CA SER A 95 -16.85 39.89 48.64
C SER A 95 -16.38 41.25 49.14
N ARG A 96 -15.92 42.14 48.25
CA ARG A 96 -15.58 43.52 48.61
C ARG A 96 -16.82 44.28 49.09
N ARG A 97 -17.93 44.23 48.33
CA ARG A 97 -19.19 44.90 48.69
C ARG A 97 -19.76 44.38 50.01
N ASP A 98 -19.70 43.08 50.26
CA ASP A 98 -20.13 42.50 51.53
C ASP A 98 -19.34 43.05 52.71
N ARG A 99 -18.01 43.19 52.57
CA ARG A 99 -17.15 43.78 53.60
C ARG A 99 -17.36 45.29 53.76
N GLU A 100 -17.68 46.01 52.68
CA GLU A 100 -18.08 47.42 52.74
C GLU A 100 -19.41 47.60 53.47
N ASN A 101 -20.36 46.70 53.24
CA ASN A 101 -21.65 46.69 53.94
C ASN A 101 -21.46 46.38 55.44
N GLU A 102 -20.57 45.44 55.82
CA GLU A 102 -20.23 45.19 57.24
C GLU A 102 -19.67 46.44 57.93
N LEU A 103 -18.77 47.18 57.25
CA LEU A 103 -18.25 48.45 57.77
C LEU A 103 -19.34 49.52 57.86
N ARG A 104 -20.25 49.57 56.88
CA ARG A 104 -21.43 50.44 56.92
C ARG A 104 -22.30 50.13 58.13
N TYR A 105 -22.65 48.86 58.36
CA TYR A 105 -23.44 48.45 59.53
C TYR A 105 -22.76 48.82 60.86
N LEU A 106 -21.42 48.69 60.94
CA LEU A 106 -20.68 49.14 62.12
C LEU A 106 -20.76 50.66 62.29
N ALA A 107 -20.59 51.44 61.21
CA ALA A 107 -20.72 52.90 61.23
C ALA A 107 -22.16 53.36 61.58
N GLU A 108 -23.16 52.55 61.28
CA GLU A 108 -24.56 52.80 61.61
C GLU A 108 -24.96 52.38 63.03
N ASN A 109 -24.10 51.65 63.73
CA ASN A 109 -24.37 51.17 65.08
C ASN A 109 -24.64 52.34 66.05
N SER A 110 -25.74 52.24 66.79
CA SER A 110 -26.19 53.27 67.73
C SER A 110 -25.18 53.57 68.85
N ALA A 111 -24.41 52.58 69.31
CA ALA A 111 -23.39 52.77 70.33
C ALA A 111 -22.21 53.61 69.80
N LEU A 112 -21.77 53.35 68.56
CA LEU A 112 -20.70 54.09 67.92
C LEU A 112 -21.12 55.53 67.61
N ARG A 113 -22.35 55.74 67.11
CA ARG A 113 -22.87 57.10 66.85
C ARG A 113 -22.98 57.94 68.12
N LYS A 114 -23.47 57.36 69.21
CA LYS A 114 -23.54 58.02 70.53
C LYS A 114 -22.16 58.35 71.08
N TYR A 115 -21.21 57.44 70.91
CA TYR A 115 -19.82 57.64 71.34
C TYR A 115 -19.17 58.82 70.60
N VAL A 116 -19.37 58.90 69.28
CA VAL A 116 -18.82 59.95 68.43
C VAL A 116 -19.55 61.29 68.60
N SER A 117 -20.88 61.28 68.80
CA SER A 117 -21.67 62.51 68.96
C SER A 117 -21.47 63.22 70.30
N ALA A 118 -21.07 62.47 71.34
CA ALA A 118 -20.76 63.01 72.67
C ALA A 118 -19.40 63.73 72.74
N LEU A 119 -18.59 63.68 71.68
CA LEU A 119 -17.30 64.37 71.61
C LEU A 119 -17.46 65.84 71.20
N PRO A 120 -16.77 66.78 71.86
CA PRO A 120 -16.89 68.21 71.56
C PRO A 120 -16.28 68.57 70.19
N MET A 121 -17.05 69.29 69.37
CA MET A 121 -16.59 69.96 68.15
C MET A 121 -15.81 71.23 68.53
N ARG A 122 -14.50 71.14 68.80
CA ARG A 122 -13.68 72.35 68.94
C ARG A 122 -13.30 72.90 67.57
N ALA A 123 -13.77 74.10 67.27
CA ALA A 123 -13.37 74.88 66.11
C ALA A 123 -11.86 75.15 66.11
N SER A 124 -11.29 75.21 64.92
CA SER A 124 -9.92 75.61 64.63
C SER A 124 -9.54 76.99 65.20
N GLN A 125 -8.23 77.14 65.49
CA GLN A 125 -7.41 78.36 65.64
C GLN A 125 -7.04 78.78 67.07
N SER A 126 -5.75 78.61 67.41
CA SER A 126 -4.79 79.72 67.63
C SER A 126 -3.52 79.17 68.29
N GLU A 127 -2.37 79.55 67.72
CA GLU A 127 -1.07 79.54 68.39
C GLU A 127 -1.14 80.32 69.72
N GLY A 128 -0.28 79.97 70.68
CA GLY A 128 0.02 80.85 71.81
C GLY A 128 -0.13 80.25 73.20
N ASP A 129 0.92 79.54 73.60
CA ASP A 129 1.57 79.65 74.91
C ASP A 129 0.99 79.05 76.21
N HIS A 130 1.96 78.48 76.94
CA HIS A 130 2.04 78.13 78.36
C HIS A 130 1.23 76.96 78.96
N ARG A 131 1.99 75.85 79.10
CA ARG A 131 2.21 75.05 80.33
C ARG A 131 1.31 75.42 81.51
N LEU A 132 0.52 74.44 81.99
CA LEU A 132 0.43 74.00 83.39
C LEU A 132 -0.60 72.86 83.53
N ARG A 133 -0.23 71.86 84.34
CA ARG A 133 -1.03 70.72 84.86
C ARG A 133 -1.36 69.57 83.90
N ALA A 134 -0.38 68.68 83.79
CA ALA A 134 -0.63 67.24 83.73
C ALA A 134 -1.14 66.75 85.10
N SER A 135 -2.46 66.59 85.23
CA SER A 135 -3.11 65.75 86.26
C SER A 135 -4.64 65.82 86.07
N SER A 136 -5.12 65.20 85.01
CA SER A 136 -6.51 64.78 84.92
C SER A 136 -6.51 63.61 83.95
N VAL A 137 -6.76 62.43 84.50
CA VAL A 137 -7.34 61.31 83.77
C VAL A 137 -8.40 61.91 82.85
N GLU A 138 -8.13 61.99 81.55
CA GLU A 138 -9.17 62.23 80.55
C GLU A 138 -10.10 61.03 80.65
N GLN A 139 -11.08 61.13 81.55
CA GLN A 139 -12.24 60.28 81.53
C GLN A 139 -12.88 60.50 80.17
N ASP A 140 -12.93 59.44 79.36
CA ASP A 140 -13.74 59.40 78.15
C ASP A 140 -15.11 60.01 78.50
N PRO A 141 -15.60 61.03 77.76
CA PRO A 141 -16.82 61.76 78.10
C PRO A 141 -18.11 60.91 77.96
N VAL A 142 -17.96 59.61 77.75
CA VAL A 142 -18.98 58.63 77.45
C VAL A 142 -18.81 57.45 78.41
N GLY A 143 -19.90 56.98 79.01
CA GLY A 143 -19.86 55.91 80.01
C GLY A 143 -19.07 54.67 79.55
N ASN A 144 -18.31 54.07 80.46
CA ASN A 144 -17.40 52.93 80.21
C ASN A 144 -18.09 51.76 79.47
N ASP A 145 -19.39 51.59 79.69
CA ASP A 145 -20.22 50.54 79.07
C ASP A 145 -20.37 50.72 77.55
N GLN A 146 -20.53 51.96 77.05
CA GLN A 146 -20.71 52.23 75.62
C GLN A 146 -19.39 52.05 74.85
N VAL A 147 -18.26 52.42 75.46
CA VAL A 147 -16.92 52.21 74.87
C VAL A 147 -16.59 50.71 74.78
N SER A 148 -16.99 49.94 75.80
CA SER A 148 -16.83 48.49 75.83
C SER A 148 -17.64 47.79 74.71
N GLU A 149 -18.89 48.21 74.49
CA GLU A 149 -19.76 47.66 73.44
C GLU A 149 -19.20 47.91 72.03
N VAL A 150 -18.72 49.13 71.75
CA VAL A 150 -18.09 49.46 70.45
C VAL A 150 -16.81 48.65 70.24
N LYS A 151 -15.95 48.53 71.26
CA LYS A 151 -14.73 47.71 71.19
C LYS A 151 -15.06 46.23 70.94
N GLN A 152 -16.13 45.69 71.52
CA GLN A 152 -16.58 44.31 71.29
C GLN A 152 -17.05 44.06 69.85
N GLU A 153 -17.81 44.98 69.24
CA GLU A 153 -18.22 44.83 67.84
C GLU A 153 -17.05 44.93 66.85
N VAL A 154 -16.11 45.87 67.09
CA VAL A 154 -14.87 45.95 66.31
C VAL A 154 -14.03 44.68 66.46
N ALA A 155 -13.95 44.14 67.67
CA ALA A 155 -13.28 42.88 67.94
C ALA A 155 -13.92 41.71 67.17
N ARG A 156 -15.26 41.64 67.14
CA ARG A 156 -16.02 40.60 66.41
C ARG A 156 -15.71 40.60 64.92
N LEU A 157 -15.57 41.78 64.30
CA LEU A 157 -15.19 41.90 62.88
C LEU A 157 -13.72 41.48 62.64
N LEU A 158 -12.79 41.88 63.51
CA LEU A 158 -11.38 41.49 63.40
C LEU A 158 -11.15 39.99 63.56
N LEU A 159 -11.94 39.32 64.41
CA LEU A 159 -11.89 37.85 64.58
C LEU A 159 -12.27 37.09 63.30
N ARG A 160 -13.01 37.71 62.37
CA ARG A 160 -13.31 37.12 61.05
C ARG A 160 -12.11 37.09 60.09
N ARG A 161 -10.94 37.62 60.50
CA ARG A 161 -9.64 37.59 59.78
C ARG A 161 -9.58 38.30 58.42
N PHE A 162 -10.64 38.99 57.98
CA PHE A 162 -10.65 39.79 56.76
C PHE A 162 -9.97 41.17 56.91
N TYR A 163 -9.99 41.69 58.13
CA TYR A 163 -9.43 43.00 58.45
C TYR A 163 -8.05 42.84 59.09
N ALA A 164 -7.09 43.68 58.71
CA ALA A 164 -5.79 43.80 59.34
C ALA A 164 -5.83 44.77 60.53
N ALA A 165 -6.53 45.89 60.37
CA ALA A 165 -6.76 46.87 61.41
C ALA A 165 -8.07 47.64 61.16
N ILE A 166 -8.69 48.12 62.23
CA ILE A 166 -9.84 49.02 62.20
C ILE A 166 -9.55 50.18 63.15
N ALA A 167 -9.67 51.41 62.65
CA ALA A 167 -9.42 52.65 63.37
C ALA A 167 -10.67 53.53 63.36
N VAL A 168 -10.92 54.24 64.46
CA VAL A 168 -12.04 55.16 64.59
C VAL A 168 -11.52 56.57 64.85
N PHE A 169 -12.04 57.54 64.12
CA PHE A 169 -11.64 58.96 64.20
C PHE A 169 -12.78 59.85 64.66
N ALA A 170 -12.42 60.86 65.45
CA ALA A 170 -13.27 61.96 65.86
C ALA A 170 -13.40 63.04 64.75
N PRO A 171 -14.35 63.99 64.84
CA PRO A 171 -14.61 64.96 63.77
C PRO A 171 -13.43 65.89 63.42
N ASN A 172 -12.47 66.04 64.34
CA ASN A 172 -11.25 66.83 64.16
C ASN A 172 -10.06 66.01 63.61
N LYS A 173 -10.32 64.85 62.99
CA LYS A 173 -9.30 63.87 62.55
C LYS A 173 -8.43 63.31 63.67
N ARG A 174 -8.82 63.46 64.95
CA ARG A 174 -8.13 62.81 66.08
C ARG A 174 -8.46 61.32 66.10
N LEU A 175 -7.44 60.48 66.14
CA LEU A 175 -7.57 59.04 66.32
C LEU A 175 -8.12 58.74 67.73
N LEU A 176 -9.22 58.00 67.81
CA LEU A 176 -9.81 57.56 69.08
C LEU A 176 -9.19 56.25 69.54
N PHE A 177 -9.20 55.24 68.66
CA PHE A 177 -8.49 53.98 68.87
C PHE A 177 -8.21 53.28 67.55
N VAL A 178 -7.17 52.43 67.54
CA VAL A 178 -6.90 51.43 66.51
C VAL A 178 -6.98 50.06 67.15
N ALA A 179 -7.71 49.15 66.51
CA ALA A 179 -7.73 47.74 66.84
C ALA A 179 -7.01 46.95 65.73
N GLU A 180 -5.97 46.22 66.08
CA GLU A 180 -5.18 45.40 65.15
C GLU A 180 -5.57 43.92 65.27
N ALA A 181 -5.65 43.23 64.14
CA ALA A 181 -5.94 41.79 64.14
C ALA A 181 -4.82 41.00 64.83
N PRO A 182 -5.12 39.84 65.44
CA PRO A 182 -4.11 39.03 66.12
C PRO A 182 -3.00 38.62 65.15
N GLN A 183 -1.74 38.81 65.54
CA GLN A 183 -0.62 38.32 64.75
C GLN A 183 -0.61 36.78 64.73
N PRO A 184 -0.30 36.15 63.59
CA PRO A 184 -0.32 34.69 63.45
C PRO A 184 0.65 33.94 64.38
N GLN A 185 1.61 34.64 65.00
CA GLN A 185 2.57 34.09 65.97
C GLN A 185 2.37 34.60 67.42
N GLY A 186 1.31 35.37 67.70
CA GLY A 186 1.02 35.95 69.01
C GLY A 186 -0.11 35.25 69.78
N ASN A 187 -0.38 35.70 71.02
CA ASN A 187 -1.33 35.11 71.98
C ASN A 187 -2.83 35.18 71.59
N GLY A 188 -3.17 35.41 70.32
CA GLY A 188 -4.56 35.46 69.84
C GLY A 188 -5.37 36.70 70.27
N ASP A 189 -4.84 37.54 71.16
CA ASP A 189 -5.53 38.71 71.69
C ASP A 189 -5.53 39.89 70.69
N ILE A 190 -6.66 40.60 70.63
CA ILE A 190 -6.81 41.83 69.84
C ILE A 190 -6.22 42.99 70.62
N VAL A 191 -5.30 43.72 70.00
CA VAL A 191 -4.60 44.84 70.63
C VAL A 191 -5.30 46.14 70.27
N PHE A 192 -5.83 46.84 71.28
CA PHE A 192 -6.36 48.20 71.15
C PHE A 192 -5.29 49.21 71.55
N ARG A 193 -5.01 50.19 70.69
CA ARG A 193 -4.04 51.28 70.92
C ARG A 193 -4.74 52.63 70.80
N THR A 194 -4.50 53.56 71.73
CA THR A 194 -5.27 54.82 71.83
C THR A 194 -4.45 56.12 71.80
N ALA A 195 -3.11 56.12 71.75
CA ALA A 195 -2.38 57.41 71.84
C ALA A 195 -0.97 57.53 71.21
N ASP A 196 -0.22 56.43 70.97
CA ASP A 196 1.23 56.55 70.64
C ASP A 196 1.61 56.21 69.18
N LEU A 197 0.64 56.02 68.29
CA LEU A 197 0.90 55.78 66.87
C LEU A 197 0.98 57.11 66.13
N ARG A 198 2.07 57.31 65.37
CA ARG A 198 2.19 58.48 64.48
C ARG A 198 0.98 58.53 63.54
N PRO A 199 0.26 59.67 63.43
CA PRO A 199 -0.87 59.88 62.53
C PRO A 199 -0.58 59.54 61.06
N ASP A 200 0.69 59.42 60.70
CA ASP A 200 1.19 59.21 59.34
C ASP A 200 0.88 57.80 58.78
N GLN A 201 0.39 56.85 59.59
CA GLN A 201 0.21 55.45 59.17
C GLN A 201 -1.23 55.07 58.79
N ILE A 202 -2.25 55.68 59.41
CA ILE A 202 -3.68 55.45 59.12
C ILE A 202 -4.35 56.82 59.12
N GLN A 203 -4.77 57.32 57.95
CA GLN A 203 -5.50 58.58 57.83
C GLN A 203 -6.78 58.35 57.05
N PRO A 204 -7.92 58.91 57.49
CA PRO A 204 -9.16 58.84 56.73
C PRO A 204 -9.04 59.66 55.44
N ASP A 205 -9.72 59.21 54.38
CA ASP A 205 -9.87 60.01 53.15
C ASP A 205 -10.59 61.33 53.47
N ASP A 206 -10.01 62.45 53.06
CA ASP A 206 -10.51 63.80 53.35
C ASP A 206 -11.94 64.03 52.83
N GLY A 207 -12.34 63.34 51.76
CA GLY A 207 -13.70 63.48 51.21
C GLY A 207 -14.79 62.82 52.06
N VAL A 208 -14.43 62.11 53.13
CA VAL A 208 -15.40 61.51 54.08
C VAL A 208 -16.02 62.55 55.01
N TRP A 209 -15.36 63.69 55.21
CA TRP A 209 -15.87 64.77 56.06
C TRP A 209 -16.87 65.68 55.36
N THR A 210 -16.90 65.68 54.03
CA THR A 210 -17.74 66.56 53.20
C THR A 210 -18.94 65.86 52.56
N THR A 211 -19.11 64.55 52.78
CA THR A 211 -20.22 63.77 52.22
C THR A 211 -21.44 63.74 53.14
N SER A 212 -22.63 63.75 52.53
CA SER A 212 -23.90 63.46 53.21
C SER A 212 -24.37 62.02 52.99
N GLU A 213 -23.62 61.23 52.21
CA GLU A 213 -23.95 59.85 51.84
C GLU A 213 -23.18 58.86 52.71
N GLN A 214 -23.87 57.82 53.19
CA GLN A 214 -23.31 56.73 54.01
C GLN A 214 -22.59 55.70 53.11
N GLU A 215 -21.65 56.17 52.29
CA GLU A 215 -20.86 55.32 51.38
C GLU A 215 -19.41 55.16 51.85
N SER A 216 -18.93 53.91 51.84
CA SER A 216 -17.54 53.57 52.13
C SER A 216 -16.69 53.86 50.91
N ARG A 217 -15.60 54.62 51.07
CA ARG A 217 -14.63 54.91 50.01
C ARG A 217 -13.40 54.05 50.22
N CYS A 218 -13.16 53.11 49.31
CA CYS A 218 -12.04 52.17 49.40
C CYS A 218 -10.96 52.48 48.36
N GLN A 219 -9.73 52.70 48.82
CA GLN A 219 -8.56 52.95 47.99
C GLN A 219 -7.44 51.98 48.32
N ILE A 220 -6.52 51.75 47.40
CA ILE A 220 -5.38 50.85 47.65
C ILE A 220 -4.25 51.68 48.22
N VAL A 221 -3.75 51.28 49.40
CA VAL A 221 -2.65 51.97 50.06
C VAL A 221 -1.51 50.98 50.31
N ARG A 222 -0.29 51.39 49.98
CA ARG A 222 0.91 50.62 50.30
C ARG A 222 1.33 50.94 51.73
N ARG A 223 1.45 49.92 52.58
CA ARG A 223 1.95 50.07 53.94
C ARG A 223 3.19 49.23 54.19
N ALA A 224 4.15 49.84 54.88
CA ALA A 224 5.45 49.25 55.15
C ALA A 224 5.39 47.95 55.97
N MET A 225 4.36 47.76 56.80
CA MET A 225 4.24 46.62 57.73
C MET A 225 3.18 45.58 57.34
N LEU A 226 2.27 45.89 56.41
CA LEU A 226 1.10 45.05 56.07
C LEU A 226 0.96 44.75 54.58
N GLY A 227 1.90 45.21 53.75
CA GLY A 227 1.82 45.09 52.29
C GLY A 227 0.82 46.08 51.69
N LYS A 228 0.20 45.71 50.57
CA LYS A 228 -0.85 46.50 49.93
C LYS A 228 -2.21 46.05 50.48
N THR A 229 -2.88 46.92 51.22
CA THR A 229 -4.22 46.67 51.78
C THR A 229 -5.25 47.50 51.04
N LEU A 230 -6.50 47.00 51.02
CA LEU A 230 -7.62 47.83 50.59
C LEU A 230 -8.05 48.68 51.79
N HIS A 231 -7.78 49.97 51.71
CA HIS A 231 -8.03 50.95 52.75
C HIS A 231 -9.42 51.57 52.55
N CYS A 232 -10.37 51.18 53.39
CA CYS A 232 -11.75 51.62 53.32
C CYS A 232 -12.03 52.65 54.41
N THR A 233 -12.46 53.85 54.02
CA THR A 233 -12.96 54.87 54.94
C THR A 233 -14.47 55.00 54.81
N THR A 234 -15.19 54.88 55.92
CA THR A 234 -16.65 54.98 56.01
C THR A 234 -17.04 56.12 56.94
N PRO A 235 -17.87 57.10 56.53
CA PRO A 235 -18.33 58.16 57.42
C PRO A 235 -19.22 57.61 58.53
N VAL A 236 -19.07 58.13 59.74
CA VAL A 236 -20.04 57.97 60.83
C VAL A 236 -20.89 59.23 60.84
N LEU A 237 -22.03 59.18 60.16
CA LEU A 237 -22.97 60.29 60.12
C LEU A 237 -23.72 60.40 61.47
N VAL A 238 -24.21 61.59 61.78
CA VAL A 238 -25.17 61.82 62.86
C VAL A 238 -26.37 62.56 62.26
N TRP A 239 -27.57 62.10 62.59
CA TRP A 239 -28.82 62.58 62.00
C TRP A 239 -29.37 63.68 62.90
N GLU A 240 -29.03 64.93 62.57
CA GLU A 240 -29.68 66.15 63.07
C GLU A 240 -30.63 66.69 61.96
N GLU A 241 -30.63 67.98 61.61
CA GLU A 241 -31.47 68.51 60.52
C GLU A 241 -30.96 68.16 59.10
N LYS A 242 -29.64 67.98 58.95
CA LYS A 242 -28.98 67.41 57.76
C LYS A 242 -27.92 66.40 58.22
N PRO A 243 -27.79 65.24 57.55
CA PRO A 243 -26.75 64.26 57.91
C PRO A 243 -25.37 64.88 57.70
N SER A 244 -24.56 64.89 58.76
CA SER A 244 -23.17 65.36 58.72
C SER A 244 -22.24 64.33 59.34
N ALA A 245 -21.05 64.16 58.75
CA ALA A 245 -20.04 63.23 59.25
C ALA A 245 -19.44 63.78 60.54
N ARG A 246 -19.75 63.14 61.68
CA ARG A 246 -19.13 63.45 62.97
C ARG A 246 -18.01 62.48 63.35
N GLY A 247 -17.76 61.45 62.55
CA GLY A 247 -16.59 60.58 62.71
C GLY A 247 -16.26 59.84 61.43
N ALA A 248 -15.15 59.13 61.43
CA ALA A 248 -14.77 58.26 60.33
C ALA A 248 -14.27 56.91 60.86
N LEU A 249 -14.77 55.83 60.26
CA LEU A 249 -14.27 54.48 60.45
C LEU A 249 -13.29 54.19 59.31
N VAL A 250 -12.08 53.76 59.65
CA VAL A 250 -11.05 53.40 58.69
C VAL A 250 -10.68 51.94 58.90
N ALA A 251 -10.82 51.12 57.89
CA ALA A 251 -10.50 49.70 57.96
C ALA A 251 -9.53 49.32 56.86
N ASP A 252 -8.49 48.56 57.22
CA ASP A 252 -7.57 47.96 56.28
C ASP A 252 -7.96 46.52 56.06
N LEU A 253 -8.42 46.20 54.86
CA LEU A 253 -8.76 44.85 54.46
C LEU A 253 -7.51 44.15 53.91
N LYS A 254 -7.29 42.92 54.36
CA LYS A 254 -6.22 42.07 53.83
C LYS A 254 -6.63 41.63 52.42
N LEU A 255 -5.90 42.07 51.41
CA LEU A 255 -6.22 41.70 50.03
C LEU A 255 -6.13 40.18 49.83
N ASP A 256 -5.17 39.52 50.50
CA ASP A 256 -5.05 38.06 50.53
C ASP A 256 -6.35 37.40 50.99
N SER A 257 -7.09 37.98 51.94
CA SER A 257 -8.35 37.41 52.43
C SER A 257 -9.55 37.65 51.50
N LEU A 258 -9.46 38.66 50.63
CA LEU A 258 -10.47 38.94 49.59
C LEU A 258 -10.22 38.09 48.34
N VAL A 259 -8.96 37.78 48.06
CA VAL A 259 -8.52 36.98 46.90
C VAL A 259 -8.41 35.50 47.25
N ALA A 260 -8.16 35.08 48.50
CA ALA A 260 -7.97 33.67 48.88
C ALA A 260 -9.22 32.78 48.71
N PRO A 261 -10.46 33.20 49.05
CA PRO A 261 -11.66 32.39 48.76
C PRO A 261 -11.86 32.17 47.26
N VAL A 262 -11.37 33.13 46.48
CA VAL A 262 -11.48 33.23 45.03
C VAL A 262 -10.35 32.41 44.35
N ALA A 263 -9.14 32.41 44.91
CA ALA A 263 -8.01 31.58 44.49
C ALA A 263 -8.12 30.11 44.95
N GLY A 264 -8.68 29.87 46.14
CA GLY A 264 -8.88 28.53 46.72
C GLY A 264 -9.99 27.71 46.04
N ARG A 265 -10.92 28.33 45.31
CA ARG A 265 -11.88 27.61 44.45
C ARG A 265 -11.22 26.92 43.26
N SER A 266 -10.11 27.47 42.75
CA SER A 266 -9.34 26.84 41.67
C SER A 266 -8.54 25.61 42.18
N GLU A 267 -8.27 25.52 43.49
CA GLU A 267 -7.75 24.30 44.13
C GLU A 267 -8.84 23.24 44.40
N LEU A 268 -10.09 23.64 44.64
CA LEU A 268 -11.19 22.71 45.00
C LEU A 268 -11.91 22.06 43.81
N ALA A 269 -11.53 22.36 42.57
CA ALA A 269 -12.05 21.66 41.40
C ALA A 269 -11.27 20.36 41.15
N LEU A 270 -11.96 19.24 41.46
CA LEU A 270 -11.68 17.85 41.09
C LEU A 270 -10.89 17.03 42.12
N PHE A 271 -11.64 16.42 43.05
CA PHE A 271 -11.29 15.12 43.61
C PHE A 271 -11.01 14.13 42.46
N GLY A 272 -9.79 13.62 42.41
CA GLY A 272 -9.36 12.59 41.48
C GLY A 272 -7.87 12.70 41.16
N SER A 273 -7.13 11.64 41.53
CA SER A 273 -5.68 11.40 41.38
C SER A 273 -4.75 12.28 42.23
N GLY A 274 -4.17 11.65 43.27
CA GLY A 274 -3.11 12.25 44.06
C GLY A 274 -1.82 12.43 43.25
N GLU A 275 -1.52 13.68 42.93
CA GLU A 275 -0.17 14.20 42.70
C GLU A 275 -0.28 15.73 42.80
N THR A 276 0.37 16.31 43.83
CA THR A 276 0.26 17.72 44.21
C THR A 276 1.19 18.59 43.38
N THR A 277 0.64 19.23 42.36
CA THR A 277 1.15 20.50 41.80
C THR A 277 -0.05 21.45 41.65
N PRO A 278 0.04 22.73 42.06
CA PRO A 278 -1.09 23.65 41.95
C PRO A 278 -1.55 23.75 40.49
N ARG A 279 -2.79 23.34 40.21
CA ARG A 279 -3.35 23.25 38.84
C ARG A 279 -3.53 24.62 38.17
N ALA A 280 -3.50 25.71 38.94
CA ALA A 280 -3.55 27.07 38.45
C ALA A 280 -2.70 28.03 39.32
N ILE A 281 -2.06 29.01 38.70
CA ILE A 281 -1.37 30.12 39.35
C ILE A 281 -2.27 31.35 39.26
N VAL A 282 -2.51 32.00 40.39
CA VAL A 282 -3.31 33.23 40.48
C VAL A 282 -2.37 34.41 40.72
N ILE A 283 -2.55 35.48 39.96
CA ILE A 283 -1.70 36.67 39.98
C ILE A 283 -2.58 37.92 40.01
N VAL A 284 -2.34 38.82 40.95
CA VAL A 284 -2.99 40.13 41.01
C VAL A 284 -1.94 41.22 40.85
N LEU A 285 -2.13 42.10 39.88
CA LEU A 285 -1.26 43.24 39.61
C LEU A 285 -1.98 44.56 39.90
N ASP A 286 -1.22 45.58 40.26
CA ASP A 286 -1.69 46.97 40.29
C ASP A 286 -1.44 47.72 38.96
N ASP A 287 -1.83 48.99 38.90
CA ASP A 287 -1.65 49.88 37.75
C ASP A 287 -0.18 50.22 37.43
N SER A 288 0.76 49.88 38.33
CA SER A 288 2.19 50.02 38.11
C SER A 288 2.87 48.71 37.66
N GLY A 289 2.14 47.60 37.61
CA GLY A 289 2.69 46.26 37.33
C GLY A 289 3.35 45.59 38.54
N GLY A 290 3.16 46.13 39.74
CA GLY A 290 3.62 45.54 40.99
C GLY A 290 2.72 44.38 41.42
N ILE A 291 3.33 43.26 41.80
CA ILE A 291 2.61 42.05 42.22
C ILE A 291 2.00 42.29 43.61
N VAL A 292 0.67 42.28 43.65
CA VAL A 292 -0.11 42.49 44.87
C VAL A 292 -0.43 41.17 45.54
N TYR A 293 -0.71 40.13 44.75
CA TYR A 293 -0.91 38.77 45.20
C TYR A 293 -0.36 37.79 44.16
N HIS A 294 0.23 36.70 44.62
CA HIS A 294 0.68 35.60 43.79
C HIS A 294 0.60 34.29 44.57
N THR A 295 0.20 33.18 43.95
CA THR A 295 0.13 31.85 44.62
C THR A 295 1.45 31.48 45.30
N ASN A 296 2.58 31.80 44.68
CA ASN A 296 3.89 31.81 45.34
C ASN A 296 4.12 33.14 46.07
N ASN A 297 3.96 33.14 47.39
CA ASN A 297 4.12 34.30 48.26
C ASN A 297 5.49 34.99 48.17
N ALA A 298 6.54 34.30 47.72
CA ALA A 298 7.88 34.89 47.58
C ALA A 298 7.95 35.98 46.49
N LEU A 299 7.03 35.95 45.52
CA LEU A 299 6.95 36.92 44.42
C LEU A 299 6.05 38.11 44.76
N THR A 300 5.30 38.03 45.86
CA THR A 300 4.45 39.12 46.33
C THR A 300 5.31 40.35 46.67
N HIS A 301 4.81 41.54 46.34
CA HIS A 301 5.50 42.84 46.51
C HIS A 301 6.70 43.10 45.59
N GLN A 302 7.00 42.20 44.66
CA GLN A 302 8.00 42.45 43.62
C GLN A 302 7.37 43.06 42.35
N GLN A 303 8.21 43.57 41.45
CA GLN A 303 7.77 44.06 40.14
C GLN A 303 7.66 42.89 39.16
N SER A 304 6.52 42.79 38.46
CA SER A 304 6.27 41.68 37.53
C SER A 304 7.32 41.60 36.41
N ASN A 305 7.72 42.74 35.86
CA ASN A 305 8.72 42.80 34.79
C ASN A 305 10.11 42.29 35.19
N ASN A 306 10.50 42.46 36.47
CA ASN A 306 11.82 42.01 36.95
C ASN A 306 11.80 40.55 37.40
N SER A 307 10.69 40.14 38.03
CA SER A 307 10.60 38.86 38.75
C SER A 307 10.03 37.75 37.89
N MET A 308 9.22 38.10 36.88
CA MET A 308 8.63 37.19 35.91
C MET A 308 8.70 37.82 34.51
N PRO A 309 9.90 37.99 33.92
CA PRO A 309 10.07 38.63 32.61
C PRO A 309 9.31 37.90 31.49
N TYR A 310 9.14 36.59 31.61
CA TYR A 310 8.32 35.78 30.69
C TYR A 310 6.83 36.12 30.71
N PHE A 311 6.32 36.71 31.80
CA PHE A 311 4.92 37.09 31.97
C PHE A 311 4.64 38.54 31.50
N ALA A 312 5.66 39.28 31.05
CA ALA A 312 5.56 40.70 30.73
C ALA A 312 4.45 41.04 29.71
N GLN A 313 4.23 40.19 28.70
CA GLN A 313 3.17 40.41 27.71
C GLN A 313 1.76 40.36 28.32
N VAL A 314 1.55 39.49 29.30
CA VAL A 314 0.29 39.35 30.02
C VAL A 314 0.17 40.50 31.02
N ALA A 315 1.23 40.77 31.78
CA ALA A 315 1.30 41.89 32.73
C ALA A 315 0.98 43.24 32.08
N ASN A 316 1.52 43.53 30.90
CA ASN A 316 1.25 44.78 30.19
C ASN A 316 -0.23 44.92 29.80
N SER A 317 -0.89 43.83 29.37
CA SER A 317 -2.32 43.84 29.08
C SER A 317 -3.18 43.98 30.33
N MET A 318 -2.74 43.38 31.45
CA MET A 318 -3.37 43.54 32.76
C MET A 318 -3.29 44.99 33.25
N VAL A 319 -2.12 45.62 33.16
CA VAL A 319 -1.91 47.03 33.54
C VAL A 319 -2.72 47.97 32.65
N ALA A 320 -2.87 47.64 31.37
CA ALA A 320 -3.74 48.37 30.44
C ALA A 320 -5.26 48.20 30.72
N GLY A 321 -5.65 47.40 31.71
CA GLY A 321 -7.05 47.16 32.07
C GLY A 321 -7.84 46.36 31.03
N GLN A 322 -7.14 45.56 30.21
CA GLN A 322 -7.77 44.71 29.20
C GLN A 322 -8.25 43.39 29.82
N SER A 323 -9.22 42.74 29.16
CA SER A 323 -9.59 41.35 29.43
C SER A 323 -9.18 40.46 28.26
N GLY A 324 -8.76 39.22 28.52
CA GLY A 324 -8.48 38.23 27.49
C GLY A 324 -7.55 37.11 27.96
N ALA A 325 -7.19 36.23 27.04
CA ALA A 325 -6.28 35.11 27.31
C ALA A 325 -5.06 35.13 26.38
N LYS A 326 -3.88 34.88 26.94
CA LYS A 326 -2.61 34.84 26.21
C LYS A 326 -1.72 33.70 26.69
N PHE A 327 -0.93 33.16 25.77
CA PHE A 327 0.10 32.20 26.09
C PHE A 327 1.40 32.89 26.46
N TYR A 328 2.13 32.31 27.41
CA TYR A 328 3.51 32.65 27.73
C TYR A 328 4.31 31.38 27.99
N THR A 329 5.64 31.47 27.92
CA THR A 329 6.53 30.33 28.20
C THR A 329 7.22 30.56 29.52
N SER A 330 7.05 29.66 30.49
CA SER A 330 7.68 29.78 31.81
C SER A 330 9.20 29.58 31.73
N SER A 331 9.92 29.87 32.82
CA SER A 331 11.36 29.60 32.98
C SER A 331 11.74 28.15 32.66
N ASP A 332 10.82 27.22 32.95
CA ASP A 332 11.03 25.78 32.78
C ASP A 332 10.83 25.32 31.32
N GLY A 333 10.52 26.25 30.41
CA GLY A 333 10.25 25.97 28.99
C GLY A 333 8.82 25.51 28.70
N ASP A 334 8.00 25.30 29.73
CA ASP A 334 6.61 24.93 29.58
C ASP A 334 5.75 26.08 29.06
N LYS A 335 4.76 25.74 28.22
CA LYS A 335 3.79 26.71 27.71
C LYS A 335 2.65 26.83 28.71
N TRP A 336 2.38 28.05 29.15
CA TRP A 336 1.30 28.40 30.06
C TRP A 336 0.26 29.26 29.34
N LEU A 337 -1.00 29.10 29.72
CA LEU A 337 -2.12 29.91 29.26
C LEU A 337 -2.60 30.74 30.44
N ALA A 338 -2.54 32.07 30.33
CA ALA A 338 -3.09 33.00 31.31
C ALA A 338 -4.29 33.74 30.75
N ALA A 339 -5.43 33.63 31.42
CA ALA A 339 -6.54 34.55 31.22
C ALA A 339 -6.48 35.65 32.27
N TYR A 340 -6.95 36.85 31.91
CA TYR A 340 -6.89 38.02 32.78
C TYR A 340 -8.10 38.93 32.60
N ALA A 341 -8.48 39.62 33.67
CA ALA A 341 -9.56 40.60 33.69
C ALA A 341 -9.31 41.69 34.77
N PRO A 342 -9.78 42.92 34.55
CA PRO A 342 -9.69 43.99 35.54
C PRO A 342 -10.72 43.82 36.68
N LEU A 343 -10.31 44.07 37.91
CA LEU A 343 -11.14 44.06 39.10
C LEU A 343 -11.79 45.42 39.33
N ARG A 344 -12.88 45.73 38.63
CA ARG A 344 -13.57 47.02 38.79
C ARG A 344 -14.33 47.10 40.11
N PRO A 345 -14.37 48.25 40.80
CA PRO A 345 -13.84 49.58 40.41
C PRO A 345 -12.36 49.81 40.80
N THR A 346 -11.67 48.83 41.37
CA THR A 346 -10.26 48.98 41.74
C THR A 346 -9.36 49.04 40.49
N LYS A 347 -8.20 49.69 40.59
CA LYS A 347 -7.18 49.66 39.52
C LYS A 347 -6.34 48.37 39.52
N LEU A 348 -6.91 47.26 39.99
CA LEU A 348 -6.26 45.97 40.04
C LEU A 348 -6.68 45.13 38.84
N SER A 349 -5.80 44.24 38.43
CA SER A 349 -6.08 43.22 37.41
C SER A 349 -5.71 41.86 37.94
N LEU A 350 -6.58 40.89 37.69
CA LEU A 350 -6.45 39.50 38.09
C LEU A 350 -6.10 38.65 36.87
N ALA A 351 -5.18 37.71 37.03
CA ALA A 351 -4.90 36.67 36.08
C ALA A 351 -4.91 35.29 36.74
N VAL A 352 -5.39 34.31 35.99
CA VAL A 352 -5.29 32.89 36.33
C VAL A 352 -4.55 32.20 35.19
N ALA A 353 -3.49 31.47 35.53
CA ALA A 353 -2.63 30.80 34.58
C ALA A 353 -2.60 29.28 34.82
N ARG A 354 -2.70 28.48 33.76
CA ARG A 354 -2.61 27.01 33.81
C ARG A 354 -1.52 26.50 32.88
N ASN A 355 -0.89 25.38 33.25
CA ASN A 355 0.13 24.73 32.43
C ASN A 355 -0.52 24.02 31.23
N TYR A 356 -0.37 24.59 30.03
CA TYR A 356 -0.94 24.06 28.80
C TYR A 356 -0.18 22.82 28.30
N SER A 357 1.14 22.77 28.49
CA SER A 357 1.96 21.58 28.16
C SER A 357 1.45 20.35 28.88
N LEU A 358 1.18 20.48 30.18
CA LEU A 358 0.70 19.39 31.03
C LEU A 358 -0.75 19.01 30.69
N ALA A 359 -1.63 20.01 30.52
CA ALA A 359 -3.03 19.80 30.17
C ALA A 359 -3.23 19.10 28.82
N THR A 360 -2.36 19.35 27.83
CA THR A 360 -2.45 18.74 26.50
C THR A 360 -1.59 17.49 26.33
N ARG A 361 -0.84 17.06 27.36
CA ARG A 361 0.06 15.90 27.27
C ARG A 361 -0.69 14.63 26.85
N THR A 362 -1.81 14.33 27.52
CA THR A 362 -2.63 13.15 27.20
C THR A 362 -3.21 13.23 25.78
N THR A 363 -3.72 14.39 25.38
CA THR A 363 -4.23 14.63 24.02
C THR A 363 -3.15 14.45 22.95
N ARG A 364 -1.93 14.91 23.21
CA ARG A 364 -0.77 14.73 22.32
C ARG A 364 -0.39 13.26 22.19
N ILE A 365 -0.33 12.53 23.31
CA ILE A 365 -0.02 11.08 23.31
C ILE A 365 -1.08 10.32 22.53
N MET A 366 -2.37 10.55 22.82
CA MET A 366 -3.48 9.91 22.11
C MET A 366 -3.50 10.27 20.61
N GLY A 367 -3.13 11.50 20.25
CA GLY A 367 -2.99 11.92 18.87
C GLY A 367 -1.85 11.25 18.12
N TRP A 368 -0.69 11.08 18.76
CA TRP A 368 0.40 10.30 18.16
C TRP A 368 0.05 8.82 18.04
N LEU A 369 -0.66 8.25 19.02
CA LEU A 369 -1.16 6.89 18.96
C LEU A 369 -2.17 6.70 17.82
N SER A 370 -3.06 7.65 17.57
CA SER A 370 -4.01 7.55 16.44
C SER A 370 -3.30 7.60 15.08
N VAL A 371 -2.26 8.45 14.93
CA VAL A 371 -1.42 8.48 13.72
C VAL A 371 -0.66 7.17 13.53
N LEU A 372 -0.10 6.60 14.59
CA LEU A 372 0.56 5.29 14.54
C LEU A 372 -0.41 4.16 14.18
N PHE A 373 -1.62 4.20 14.72
CA PHE A 373 -2.67 3.23 14.40
C PHE A 373 -3.12 3.35 12.93
N ALA A 374 -3.27 4.58 12.42
CA ALA A 374 -3.54 4.85 11.01
C ALA A 374 -2.43 4.32 10.08
N LEU A 375 -1.16 4.50 10.47
CA LEU A 375 -0.01 3.94 9.76
C LEU A 375 -0.06 2.40 9.74
N LEU A 376 -0.37 1.77 10.87
CA LEU A 376 -0.48 0.31 10.98
C LEU A 376 -1.61 -0.24 10.09
N ILE A 377 -2.81 0.34 10.17
CA ILE A 377 -3.94 -0.09 9.33
C ILE A 377 -3.62 0.11 7.86
N GLY A 378 -3.09 1.28 7.48
CA GLY A 378 -2.75 1.59 6.10
C GLY A 378 -1.71 0.61 5.53
N THR A 379 -0.66 0.30 6.30
CA THR A 379 0.38 -0.66 5.88
C THR A 379 -0.17 -2.08 5.74
N VAL A 380 -0.97 -2.55 6.71
CA VAL A 380 -1.63 -3.86 6.62
C VAL A 380 -2.56 -3.94 5.41
N ALA A 381 -3.36 -2.90 5.16
CA ALA A 381 -4.25 -2.83 4.00
C ALA A 381 -3.47 -2.85 2.67
N THR A 382 -2.38 -2.09 2.57
CA THR A 382 -1.50 -2.08 1.39
C THR A 382 -0.86 -3.45 1.14
N ILE A 383 -0.36 -4.11 2.19
CA ILE A 383 0.23 -5.47 2.09
C ILE A 383 -0.84 -6.48 1.64
N PHE A 384 -2.02 -6.42 2.25
CA PHE A 384 -3.12 -7.33 1.92
C PHE A 384 -3.61 -7.15 0.48
N LEU A 385 -3.88 -5.92 0.04
CA LEU A 385 -4.30 -5.64 -1.35
C LEU A 385 -3.21 -6.01 -2.36
N SER A 386 -1.94 -5.70 -2.07
CA SER A 386 -0.83 -6.05 -2.96
C SER A 386 -0.70 -7.58 -3.11
N ASN A 387 -0.75 -8.33 -2.01
CA ASN A 387 -0.71 -9.79 -2.05
C ASN A 387 -1.93 -10.39 -2.76
N TYR A 388 -3.11 -9.84 -2.52
CA TYR A 388 -4.34 -10.27 -3.19
C TYR A 388 -4.25 -10.05 -4.71
N TYR A 389 -3.78 -8.88 -5.15
CA TYR A 389 -3.59 -8.56 -6.56
C TYR A 389 -2.56 -9.48 -7.23
N LEU A 390 -1.40 -9.69 -6.59
CA LEU A 390 -0.31 -10.54 -7.10
C LEU A 390 -0.73 -12.00 -7.23
N ARG A 391 -1.45 -12.56 -6.25
CA ARG A 391 -1.96 -13.93 -6.33
C ARG A 391 -2.89 -14.10 -7.53
N ARG A 392 -3.76 -13.12 -7.77
CA ARG A 392 -4.73 -13.18 -8.87
C ARG A 392 -4.08 -13.04 -10.25
N THR A 393 -3.03 -12.23 -10.38
CA THR A 393 -2.30 -12.11 -11.66
C THR A 393 -1.48 -13.36 -11.97
N GLN A 394 -0.85 -13.98 -10.97
CA GLN A 394 -0.09 -15.22 -11.17
C GLN A 394 -0.96 -16.39 -11.68
N SER A 395 -2.22 -16.50 -11.25
CA SER A 395 -3.12 -17.53 -11.78
C SER A 395 -3.44 -17.31 -13.27
N ILE A 396 -3.50 -16.06 -13.74
CA ILE A 396 -3.68 -15.75 -15.17
C ILE A 396 -2.45 -16.18 -15.97
N ASP A 397 -1.25 -15.85 -15.48
CA ASP A 397 0.01 -16.19 -16.17
C ASP A 397 0.16 -17.71 -16.35
N ARG A 398 -0.22 -18.52 -15.34
CA ARG A 398 -0.20 -19.99 -15.45
C ARG A 398 -1.16 -20.52 -16.51
N VAL A 399 -2.36 -19.95 -16.62
CA VAL A 399 -3.33 -20.33 -17.66
C VAL A 399 -2.80 -19.94 -19.04
N ALA A 400 -2.25 -18.72 -19.17
CA ALA A 400 -1.68 -18.24 -20.43
C ALA A 400 -0.48 -19.10 -20.89
N GLU A 401 0.43 -19.46 -19.97
CA GLU A 401 1.56 -20.33 -20.24
C GLU A 401 1.09 -21.74 -20.65
N GLY A 402 0.09 -22.28 -19.93
CA GLY A 402 -0.48 -23.60 -20.23
C GLY A 402 -1.14 -23.66 -21.61
N VAL A 403 -1.94 -22.64 -21.97
CA VAL A 403 -2.53 -22.51 -23.31
C VAL A 403 -1.44 -22.34 -24.37
N GLY A 404 -0.40 -21.54 -24.09
CA GLY A 404 0.73 -21.36 -24.98
C GLY A 404 1.52 -22.65 -25.23
N ALA A 405 1.63 -23.53 -24.24
CA ALA A 405 2.24 -24.85 -24.38
C ALA A 405 1.40 -25.78 -25.25
N ILE A 406 0.08 -25.80 -25.06
CA ILE A 406 -0.88 -26.57 -25.87
C ILE A 406 -0.81 -26.12 -27.34
N ALA A 407 -0.79 -24.81 -27.59
CA ALA A 407 -0.66 -24.25 -28.94
C ALA A 407 0.65 -24.64 -29.65
N LYS A 408 1.72 -24.93 -28.90
CA LYS A 408 3.00 -25.43 -29.44
C LYS A 408 3.04 -26.95 -29.65
N GLY A 409 1.90 -27.64 -29.54
CA GLY A 409 1.78 -29.08 -29.78
C GLY A 409 2.00 -29.97 -28.55
N LYS A 410 2.19 -29.40 -27.35
CA LYS A 410 2.31 -30.17 -26.10
C LYS A 410 0.93 -30.46 -25.51
N LEU A 411 0.18 -31.34 -26.15
CA LEU A 411 -1.20 -31.69 -25.77
C LEU A 411 -1.32 -32.44 -24.42
N ASP A 412 -0.21 -32.95 -23.87
CA ASP A 412 -0.20 -33.62 -22.56
C ASP A 412 -0.05 -32.64 -21.37
N HIS A 413 0.11 -31.35 -21.64
CA HIS A 413 0.29 -30.36 -20.58
C HIS A 413 -1.04 -30.09 -19.85
N ARG A 414 -1.06 -30.33 -18.53
CA ARG A 414 -2.23 -30.05 -17.68
C ARG A 414 -2.05 -28.70 -16.97
N ILE A 415 -3.09 -27.88 -17.03
CA ILE A 415 -3.16 -26.61 -16.32
C ILE A 415 -3.67 -26.89 -14.91
N GLU A 416 -2.77 -27.05 -13.94
CA GLU A 416 -3.12 -27.27 -12.54
C GLU A 416 -3.38 -25.93 -11.83
N LEU A 417 -4.67 -25.65 -11.57
CA LEU A 417 -5.11 -24.52 -10.75
C LEU A 417 -5.60 -25.01 -9.39
N LEU A 418 -5.46 -24.16 -8.38
CA LEU A 418 -6.06 -24.39 -7.06
C LEU A 418 -7.59 -24.36 -7.16
N SER A 419 -8.26 -25.17 -6.34
CA SER A 419 -9.71 -25.35 -6.38
C SER A 419 -10.52 -24.07 -6.15
N SER A 420 -9.92 -23.06 -5.50
CA SER A 420 -10.52 -21.76 -5.18
C SER A 420 -10.36 -20.70 -6.27
N ASP A 421 -9.65 -20.99 -7.37
CA ASP A 421 -9.38 -19.97 -8.39
C ASP A 421 -10.59 -19.80 -9.33
N GLY A 422 -11.06 -18.55 -9.48
CA GLY A 422 -12.19 -18.22 -10.37
C GLY A 422 -11.94 -18.48 -11.86
N LEU A 423 -10.71 -18.84 -12.25
CA LEU A 423 -10.33 -19.23 -13.61
C LEU A 423 -10.43 -20.74 -13.86
N ARG A 424 -10.79 -21.52 -12.85
CA ARG A 424 -10.94 -22.98 -12.98
C ARG A 424 -11.91 -23.41 -14.09
N PRO A 425 -13.09 -22.79 -14.27
CA PRO A 425 -13.98 -23.12 -15.38
C PRO A 425 -13.31 -22.91 -16.76
N LEU A 426 -12.43 -21.92 -16.88
CA LEU A 426 -11.69 -21.68 -18.12
C LEU A 426 -10.63 -22.77 -18.36
N ALA A 427 -9.88 -23.16 -17.33
CA ALA A 427 -8.91 -24.24 -17.43
C ALA A 427 -9.59 -25.60 -17.77
N ASP A 428 -10.76 -25.87 -17.18
CA ASP A 428 -11.54 -27.07 -17.46
C ASP A 428 -12.01 -27.08 -18.93
N ASN A 429 -12.51 -25.94 -19.45
CA ASN A 429 -12.90 -25.81 -20.85
C ASN A 429 -11.72 -26.02 -21.81
N VAL A 430 -10.55 -25.44 -21.51
CA VAL A 430 -9.32 -25.68 -22.29
C VAL A 430 -8.91 -27.15 -22.23
N GLY A 431 -9.02 -27.80 -21.08
CA GLY A 431 -8.78 -29.23 -20.93
C GLY A 431 -9.72 -30.07 -21.79
N LEU A 432 -11.01 -29.72 -21.85
CA LEU A 432 -11.99 -30.38 -22.69
C LEU A 432 -11.70 -30.20 -24.18
N MET A 433 -11.37 -28.98 -24.61
CA MET A 433 -10.95 -28.71 -26.00
C MET A 433 -9.69 -29.50 -26.37
N THR A 434 -8.70 -29.59 -25.47
CA THR A 434 -7.47 -30.34 -25.70
C THR A 434 -7.74 -31.84 -25.85
N LYS A 435 -8.66 -32.39 -25.04
CA LYS A 435 -9.11 -33.77 -25.17
C LYS A 435 -9.80 -34.02 -26.51
N GLN A 436 -10.72 -33.14 -26.92
CA GLN A 436 -11.41 -33.25 -28.21
C GLN A 436 -10.43 -33.19 -29.39
N LEU A 437 -9.46 -32.27 -29.35
CA LEU A 437 -8.44 -32.13 -30.38
C LEU A 437 -7.58 -33.41 -30.49
N ARG A 438 -7.19 -34.00 -29.36
CA ARG A 438 -6.47 -35.28 -29.34
C ARG A 438 -7.27 -36.41 -29.98
N GLU A 439 -8.56 -36.52 -29.65
CA GLU A 439 -9.44 -37.54 -30.23
C GLU A 439 -9.68 -37.32 -31.73
N GLN A 440 -9.69 -36.08 -32.20
CA GLN A 440 -9.78 -35.76 -33.64
C GLN A 440 -8.51 -36.17 -34.38
N LEU A 441 -7.33 -35.80 -33.87
CA LEU A 441 -6.05 -36.18 -34.46
C LEU A 441 -5.87 -37.71 -34.52
N ALA A 442 -6.30 -38.43 -33.48
CA ALA A 442 -6.25 -39.88 -33.46
C ALA A 442 -7.18 -40.50 -34.52
N ARG A 443 -8.42 -39.99 -34.66
CA ARG A 443 -9.38 -40.44 -35.68
C ARG A 443 -8.91 -40.14 -37.10
N GLU A 444 -8.32 -38.97 -37.32
CA GLU A 444 -7.76 -38.59 -38.61
C GLU A 444 -6.60 -39.53 -38.99
N ALA A 445 -5.70 -39.81 -38.05
CA ALA A 445 -4.61 -40.77 -38.26
C ALA A 445 -5.12 -42.18 -38.59
N GLU A 446 -6.12 -42.68 -37.86
CA GLU A 446 -6.75 -43.98 -38.12
C GLU A 446 -7.41 -44.03 -39.50
N THR A 447 -8.13 -42.96 -39.88
CA THR A 447 -8.77 -42.85 -41.20
C THR A 447 -7.74 -42.85 -42.32
N HIS A 448 -6.64 -42.10 -42.17
CA HIS A 448 -5.54 -42.08 -43.12
C HIS A 448 -4.88 -43.45 -43.29
N GLN A 449 -4.67 -44.18 -42.19
CA GLN A 449 -4.17 -45.55 -42.23
C GLN A 449 -5.13 -46.49 -42.95
N PHE A 450 -6.43 -46.40 -42.65
CA PHE A 450 -7.46 -47.23 -43.29
C PHE A 450 -7.59 -46.94 -44.78
N GLN A 451 -7.60 -45.67 -45.20
CA GLN A 451 -7.64 -45.31 -46.62
C GLN A 451 -6.41 -45.83 -47.39
N SER A 452 -5.23 -45.77 -46.75
CA SER A 452 -4.00 -46.34 -47.32
C SER A 452 -4.11 -47.86 -47.50
N PHE A 453 -4.68 -48.55 -46.52
CA PHE A 453 -4.96 -49.99 -46.59
C PHE A 453 -5.99 -50.36 -47.68
N VAL A 454 -7.09 -49.61 -47.79
CA VAL A 454 -8.12 -49.83 -48.82
C VAL A 454 -7.54 -49.65 -50.23
N ARG A 455 -6.72 -48.62 -50.44
CA ARG A 455 -6.06 -48.38 -51.73
C ARG A 455 -5.06 -49.48 -52.10
N LEU A 456 -4.28 -49.97 -51.13
CA LEU A 456 -3.38 -51.12 -51.32
C LEU A 456 -4.16 -52.39 -51.69
N SER A 457 -5.28 -52.64 -51.00
CA SER A 457 -6.13 -53.81 -51.23
C SER A 457 -6.73 -53.83 -52.64
N ALA A 458 -7.15 -52.66 -53.17
CA ALA A 458 -7.70 -52.55 -54.52
C ALA A 458 -6.68 -52.93 -55.61
N ILE A 459 -5.43 -52.48 -55.46
CA ILE A 459 -4.34 -52.78 -56.41
C ILE A 459 -3.95 -54.26 -56.35
N LEU A 460 -3.84 -54.81 -55.13
CA LEU A 460 -3.55 -56.22 -54.94
C LEU A 460 -4.64 -57.12 -55.54
N THR A 461 -5.91 -56.73 -55.41
CA THR A 461 -7.04 -57.45 -56.01
C THR A 461 -6.94 -57.47 -57.54
N HIS A 462 -6.57 -56.33 -58.14
CA HIS A 462 -6.34 -56.23 -59.58
C HIS A 462 -5.20 -57.15 -60.05
N ASP A 463 -4.07 -57.15 -59.35
CA ASP A 463 -2.90 -57.96 -59.72
C ASP A 463 -3.13 -59.46 -59.51
N LEU A 464 -3.87 -59.82 -58.46
CA LEU A 464 -4.30 -61.20 -58.22
C LEU A 464 -5.24 -61.68 -59.34
N LYS A 465 -6.22 -60.86 -59.72
CA LYS A 465 -7.15 -61.16 -60.83
C LYS A 465 -6.37 -61.40 -62.13
N ASN A 466 -5.42 -60.52 -62.46
CA ASN A 466 -4.61 -60.65 -63.66
C ASN A 466 -3.76 -61.93 -63.66
N ALA A 467 -3.17 -62.30 -62.52
CA ALA A 467 -2.39 -63.53 -62.40
C ALA A 467 -3.27 -64.80 -62.55
N ILE A 468 -4.48 -64.78 -61.97
CA ILE A 468 -5.46 -65.86 -62.09
C ILE A 468 -5.95 -65.98 -63.54
N GLU A 469 -6.25 -64.87 -64.22
CA GLU A 469 -6.67 -64.87 -65.63
C GLU A 469 -5.58 -65.44 -66.55
N ALA A 470 -4.32 -65.06 -66.34
CA ALA A 470 -3.19 -65.60 -67.09
C ALA A 470 -3.04 -67.11 -66.89
N LEU A 471 -3.17 -67.60 -65.65
CA LEU A 471 -3.17 -69.03 -65.35
C LEU A 471 -4.34 -69.73 -66.03
N SER A 472 -5.56 -69.18 -65.91
CA SER A 472 -6.76 -69.77 -66.49
C SER A 472 -6.65 -69.88 -68.00
N LEU A 473 -6.20 -68.83 -68.70
CA LEU A 473 -5.99 -68.86 -70.15
C LEU A 473 -4.95 -69.90 -70.57
N THR A 474 -3.86 -70.01 -69.82
CA THR A 474 -2.81 -71.00 -70.11
C THR A 474 -3.34 -72.41 -69.94
N VAL A 475 -4.08 -72.69 -68.86
CA VAL A 475 -4.71 -74.00 -68.60
C VAL A 475 -5.77 -74.32 -69.66
N THR A 476 -6.70 -73.41 -69.97
CA THR A 476 -7.74 -73.62 -70.99
C THR A 476 -7.15 -73.83 -72.38
N ASN A 477 -6.07 -73.15 -72.74
CA ASN A 477 -5.41 -73.36 -74.03
C ASN A 477 -4.64 -74.68 -74.10
N MET A 478 -4.17 -75.17 -72.95
CA MET A 478 -3.46 -76.44 -72.83
C MET A 478 -4.35 -77.65 -73.11
N GLU A 479 -5.65 -77.56 -72.87
CA GLU A 479 -6.62 -78.60 -73.27
C GLU A 479 -6.76 -78.74 -74.80
N ARG A 480 -6.50 -77.67 -75.57
CA ARG A 480 -6.71 -77.64 -77.03
C ARG A 480 -5.44 -77.87 -77.85
N HIS A 481 -4.26 -77.57 -77.31
CA HIS A 481 -2.99 -77.60 -78.05
C HIS A 481 -1.94 -78.50 -77.39
N PHE A 482 -2.36 -79.43 -76.55
CA PHE A 482 -1.47 -80.30 -75.76
C PHE A 482 -0.47 -81.11 -76.61
N ASP A 483 -0.86 -81.50 -77.82
CA ASP A 483 -0.03 -82.31 -78.71
C ASP A 483 1.11 -81.52 -79.35
N ASN A 484 1.07 -80.18 -79.32
CA ASN A 484 2.14 -79.33 -79.83
C ASN A 484 3.26 -79.18 -78.77
N GLN A 485 4.44 -79.71 -79.10
CA GLN A 485 5.62 -79.71 -78.22
C GLN A 485 6.13 -78.30 -77.88
N GLU A 486 6.10 -77.36 -78.83
CA GLU A 486 6.50 -75.97 -78.58
C GLU A 486 5.51 -75.27 -77.64
N PHE A 487 4.21 -75.49 -77.84
CA PHE A 487 3.17 -74.97 -76.97
C PHE A 487 3.30 -75.52 -75.54
N ARG A 488 3.55 -76.83 -75.36
CA ARG A 488 3.75 -77.41 -74.02
C ARG A 488 4.92 -76.77 -73.27
N ALA A 489 6.04 -76.53 -73.96
CA ALA A 489 7.20 -75.89 -73.36
C ALA A 489 6.90 -74.45 -72.92
N ASP A 490 6.19 -73.69 -73.76
CA ASP A 490 5.81 -72.30 -73.45
C ASP A 490 4.72 -72.21 -72.36
N ALA A 491 3.76 -73.13 -72.37
CA ALA A 491 2.72 -73.24 -71.33
C ALA A 491 3.31 -73.60 -69.96
N MET A 492 4.26 -74.55 -69.89
CA MET A 492 4.94 -74.90 -68.64
C MET A 492 5.79 -73.73 -68.10
N LYS A 493 6.46 -73.00 -68.99
CA LYS A 493 7.20 -71.78 -68.63
C LYS A 493 6.27 -70.68 -68.11
N SER A 494 5.12 -70.50 -68.75
CA SER A 494 4.10 -69.52 -68.36
C SER A 494 3.44 -69.85 -67.02
N LEU A 495 3.12 -71.13 -66.77
CA LEU A 495 2.61 -71.60 -65.47
C LEU A 495 3.63 -71.40 -64.35
N THR A 496 4.90 -71.72 -64.61
CA THR A 496 5.98 -71.51 -63.63
C THR A 496 6.13 -70.03 -63.30
N GLY A 497 6.18 -69.16 -64.32
CA GLY A 497 6.24 -67.70 -64.11
C GLY A 497 5.01 -67.13 -63.40
N ALA A 498 3.81 -67.62 -63.72
CA ALA A 498 2.58 -67.16 -63.07
C ALA A 498 2.47 -67.61 -61.60
N THR A 499 2.93 -68.83 -61.28
CA THR A 499 2.97 -69.32 -59.89
C THR A 499 4.04 -68.62 -59.06
N GLU A 500 5.21 -68.29 -59.63
CA GLU A 500 6.21 -67.45 -58.98
C GLU A 500 5.70 -66.03 -58.73
N ASN A 501 4.99 -65.43 -59.70
CA ASN A 501 4.35 -64.13 -59.52
C ASN A 501 3.30 -64.15 -58.39
N LEU A 502 2.48 -65.19 -58.31
CA LEU A 502 1.52 -65.35 -57.21
C LEU A 502 2.22 -65.52 -55.86
N ARG A 503 3.30 -66.33 -55.79
CA ARG A 503 4.09 -66.46 -54.55
C ARG A 503 4.70 -65.12 -54.13
N ALA A 504 5.20 -64.32 -55.08
CA ALA A 504 5.71 -62.99 -54.81
C ALA A 504 4.60 -62.03 -54.32
N LEU A 505 3.40 -62.07 -54.89
CA LEU A 505 2.24 -61.30 -54.44
C LEU A 505 1.80 -61.70 -53.03
N VAL A 506 1.73 -62.99 -52.74
CA VAL A 506 1.40 -63.52 -51.39
C VAL A 506 2.46 -63.13 -50.37
N ALA A 507 3.75 -63.20 -50.71
CA ALA A 507 4.84 -62.76 -49.83
C ALA A 507 4.80 -61.25 -49.55
N ARG A 508 4.29 -60.44 -50.49
CA ARG A 508 4.02 -59.00 -50.30
C ARG A 508 2.79 -58.74 -49.42
N LEU A 509 1.81 -59.64 -49.42
CA LEU A 509 0.62 -59.64 -48.56
C LEU A 509 0.89 -60.14 -47.13
N SER A 510 1.87 -61.02 -46.94
CA SER A 510 2.23 -61.56 -45.61
C SER A 510 3.21 -60.67 -44.84
N ASN A 511 3.99 -59.82 -45.53
CA ASN A 511 4.96 -58.90 -44.92
C ASN A 511 4.53 -57.42 -44.64
N PRO A 512 3.28 -56.94 -44.88
CA PRO A 512 2.95 -55.53 -44.69
C PRO A 512 2.66 -55.14 -43.24
N VAL A 513 2.57 -56.10 -42.30
CA VAL A 513 2.28 -55.80 -40.88
C VAL A 513 3.51 -55.30 -40.11
N THR A 514 4.73 -55.59 -40.58
CA THR A 514 5.98 -55.14 -39.91
C THR A 514 6.55 -53.83 -40.47
N THR A 515 6.10 -53.35 -41.64
CA THR A 515 6.60 -52.10 -42.24
C THR A 515 5.73 -50.88 -41.90
N LEU A 516 4.46 -51.09 -41.57
CA LEU A 516 3.51 -50.01 -41.23
C LEU A 516 3.28 -49.87 -39.71
N SER A 517 3.57 -50.90 -38.92
CA SER A 517 3.49 -50.84 -37.46
C SER A 517 4.77 -50.21 -36.87
N GLY A 518 4.78 -48.88 -36.78
CA GLY A 518 5.20 -48.06 -35.63
C GLY A 518 6.54 -48.27 -34.89
N GLU A 519 7.23 -49.40 -34.95
CA GLU A 519 8.51 -49.61 -34.27
C GLU A 519 9.68 -49.13 -35.15
N HIS A 520 9.87 -47.81 -35.16
CA HIS A 520 11.11 -47.22 -35.63
C HIS A 520 12.24 -47.64 -34.68
N LYS A 521 13.02 -48.68 -35.03
CA LYS A 521 14.33 -48.88 -34.39
C LYS A 521 15.13 -47.60 -34.62
N ARG A 522 15.54 -46.95 -33.53
CA ARG A 522 16.27 -45.67 -33.59
C ARG A 522 17.49 -45.80 -34.52
N PRO A 523 17.73 -44.84 -35.44
CA PRO A 523 18.92 -44.82 -36.27
C PRO A 523 20.17 -44.96 -35.40
N LYS A 524 21.10 -45.85 -35.79
CA LYS A 524 22.37 -46.06 -35.09
C LYS A 524 23.52 -45.62 -35.99
N PRO A 525 24.68 -45.24 -35.42
CA PRO A 525 25.87 -45.00 -36.20
C PRO A 525 26.33 -46.33 -36.80
N VAL A 526 26.26 -46.44 -38.14
CA VAL A 526 26.67 -47.65 -38.87
C VAL A 526 27.58 -47.25 -40.04
N ASP A 527 28.60 -48.07 -40.30
CA ASP A 527 29.41 -47.95 -41.51
C ASP A 527 28.65 -48.52 -42.71
N LEU A 528 28.40 -47.69 -43.71
CA LEU A 528 27.66 -48.05 -44.92
C LEU A 528 28.48 -48.91 -45.88
N ILE A 529 29.81 -48.87 -45.82
CA ILE A 529 30.69 -49.51 -46.81
C ILE A 529 30.58 -51.05 -46.78
N PRO A 530 30.62 -51.73 -45.63
CA PRO A 530 30.41 -53.18 -45.56
C PRO A 530 29.05 -53.61 -46.13
N MET A 531 28.01 -52.80 -45.90
CA MET A 531 26.67 -53.04 -46.44
C MET A 531 26.63 -52.90 -47.95
N LEU A 532 27.14 -51.79 -48.50
CA LEU A 532 27.17 -51.56 -49.94
C LEU A 532 27.95 -52.67 -50.65
N LYS A 533 29.10 -53.09 -50.13
CA LYS A 533 29.86 -54.21 -50.69
C LYS A 533 29.06 -55.51 -50.74
N ARG A 534 28.32 -55.83 -49.67
CA ARG A 534 27.46 -57.01 -49.63
C ARG A 534 26.36 -56.94 -50.69
N VAL A 535 25.63 -55.83 -50.76
CA VAL A 535 24.55 -55.65 -51.74
C VAL A 535 25.10 -55.75 -53.16
N ILE A 536 26.20 -55.04 -53.46
CA ILE A 536 26.89 -55.09 -54.77
C ILE A 536 27.27 -56.53 -55.14
N SER A 537 27.82 -57.30 -54.19
CA SER A 537 28.22 -58.69 -54.44
C SER A 537 27.05 -59.61 -54.78
N MET A 538 25.86 -59.32 -54.25
CA MET A 538 24.67 -60.14 -54.47
C MET A 538 23.90 -59.74 -55.73
N THR A 539 23.90 -58.46 -56.11
CA THR A 539 23.04 -57.93 -57.18
C THR A 539 23.80 -57.48 -58.42
N ALA A 540 24.86 -56.70 -58.24
CA ALA A 540 25.61 -56.12 -59.35
C ALA A 540 26.59 -57.14 -59.95
N GLU A 541 27.35 -57.87 -59.13
CA GLU A 541 28.37 -58.83 -59.60
C GLU A 541 27.85 -59.89 -60.60
N PRO A 542 26.66 -60.51 -60.41
CA PRO A 542 26.08 -61.42 -61.40
C PRO A 542 25.85 -60.80 -62.78
N ALA A 543 25.68 -59.47 -62.84
CA ALA A 543 25.42 -58.72 -64.07
C ALA A 543 26.70 -58.31 -64.83
N ARG A 544 27.91 -58.57 -64.29
CA ARG A 544 29.19 -58.24 -64.95
C ARG A 544 29.38 -58.90 -66.31
N ALA A 545 28.70 -60.03 -66.55
CA ALA A 545 28.72 -60.70 -67.85
C ALA A 545 28.08 -59.87 -68.98
N LYS A 546 27.21 -58.90 -68.63
CA LYS A 546 26.43 -58.09 -69.59
C LYS A 546 26.69 -56.58 -69.48
N HIS A 547 27.11 -56.08 -68.31
CA HIS A 547 27.30 -54.65 -68.04
C HIS A 547 28.68 -54.35 -67.44
N GLU A 548 29.22 -53.17 -67.72
CA GLU A 548 30.44 -52.68 -67.08
C GLU A 548 30.11 -52.12 -65.69
N ILE A 549 30.82 -52.55 -64.64
CA ILE A 549 30.52 -52.15 -63.25
C ILE A 549 31.71 -51.40 -62.66
N LYS A 550 31.50 -50.11 -62.36
CA LYS A 550 32.50 -49.21 -61.74
C LYS A 550 32.12 -48.97 -60.29
N ILE A 551 33.00 -49.33 -59.37
CA ILE A 551 32.78 -49.19 -57.92
C ILE A 551 33.82 -48.23 -57.36
N ASN A 552 33.35 -47.10 -56.81
CA ASN A 552 34.20 -46.11 -56.15
C ASN A 552 33.71 -45.88 -54.72
N LEU A 553 34.31 -46.59 -53.76
CA LEU A 553 33.90 -46.58 -52.36
C LEU A 553 35.10 -46.19 -51.46
N PRO A 554 34.91 -45.29 -50.48
CA PRO A 554 35.93 -44.98 -49.48
C PRO A 554 36.13 -46.16 -48.51
N LYS A 555 37.16 -46.08 -47.65
CA LYS A 555 37.45 -47.14 -46.66
C LYS A 555 36.31 -47.34 -45.64
N SER A 556 35.71 -46.25 -45.17
CA SER A 556 34.61 -46.24 -44.19
C SER A 556 33.73 -45.01 -44.40
N LEU A 557 32.42 -45.15 -44.19
CA LEU A 557 31.45 -44.06 -44.29
C LEU A 557 30.36 -44.23 -43.22
N LEU A 558 30.46 -43.48 -42.12
CA LEU A 558 29.51 -43.54 -41.01
C LEU A 558 28.28 -42.66 -41.27
N ALA A 559 27.09 -43.24 -41.07
CA ALA A 559 25.81 -42.52 -41.11
C ALA A 559 24.87 -43.01 -39.99
N MET A 560 23.92 -42.17 -39.60
CA MET A 560 22.85 -42.55 -38.65
C MET A 560 21.70 -43.20 -39.41
N VAL A 561 21.66 -44.54 -39.45
CA VAL A 561 20.66 -45.27 -40.23
C VAL A 561 20.20 -46.58 -39.58
N ASP A 562 19.03 -47.07 -40.01
CA ASP A 562 18.65 -48.48 -39.92
C ASP A 562 19.28 -49.28 -41.07
N ILE A 563 20.25 -50.14 -40.73
CA ILE A 563 21.04 -50.90 -41.71
C ILE A 563 20.20 -51.88 -42.53
N GLU A 564 19.21 -52.55 -41.95
CA GLU A 564 18.40 -53.56 -42.64
C GLU A 564 17.52 -52.90 -43.70
N ARG A 565 16.95 -51.74 -43.38
CA ARG A 565 16.16 -50.95 -44.34
C ARG A 565 17.04 -50.32 -45.41
N MET A 566 18.23 -49.83 -45.03
CA MET A 566 19.16 -49.23 -45.99
C MET A 566 19.72 -50.25 -46.99
N ASN A 567 19.88 -51.52 -46.60
CA ASN A 567 20.19 -52.61 -47.54
C ASN A 567 19.16 -52.66 -48.68
N LYS A 568 17.86 -52.62 -48.36
CA LYS A 568 16.77 -52.66 -49.34
C LYS A 568 16.77 -51.44 -50.25
N VAL A 569 17.12 -50.26 -49.73
CA VAL A 569 17.24 -49.04 -50.55
C VAL A 569 18.34 -49.20 -51.59
N ALA A 570 19.54 -49.61 -51.17
CA ALA A 570 20.67 -49.84 -52.08
C ALA A 570 20.35 -50.93 -53.12
N GLU A 571 19.75 -52.03 -52.68
CA GLU A 571 19.31 -53.13 -53.55
C GLU A 571 18.33 -52.66 -54.61
N ASN A 572 17.26 -51.96 -54.22
CA ASN A 572 16.25 -51.44 -55.15
C ASN A 572 16.84 -50.47 -56.17
N LEU A 573 17.75 -49.58 -55.76
CA LEU A 573 18.38 -48.63 -56.68
C LEU A 573 19.28 -49.34 -57.69
N ILE A 574 20.06 -50.35 -57.25
CA ILE A 574 20.92 -51.14 -58.14
C ILE A 574 20.08 -51.98 -59.12
N ILE A 575 19.01 -52.62 -58.65
CA ILE A 575 18.09 -53.37 -59.53
C ILE A 575 17.44 -52.43 -60.54
N ASN A 576 16.96 -51.26 -60.10
CA ASN A 576 16.36 -50.27 -61.01
C ASN A 576 17.33 -49.82 -62.11
N ALA A 577 18.60 -49.61 -61.76
CA ALA A 577 19.67 -49.23 -62.67
C ALA A 577 19.98 -50.35 -63.68
N LEU A 578 20.08 -51.61 -63.23
CA LEU A 578 20.30 -52.77 -64.11
C LEU A 578 19.13 -52.99 -65.07
N GLU A 579 17.89 -52.90 -64.58
CA GLU A 579 16.68 -53.04 -65.40
C GLU A 579 16.58 -51.94 -66.47
N ALA A 580 17.00 -50.71 -66.16
CA ALA A 580 17.01 -49.60 -67.12
C ALA A 580 17.99 -49.84 -68.29
N MET A 581 18.96 -50.73 -68.11
CA MET A 581 19.95 -51.11 -69.12
C MET A 581 19.63 -52.46 -69.79
N ASP A 582 18.52 -53.15 -69.48
CA ASP A 582 18.34 -54.54 -69.91
C ASP A 582 18.38 -54.74 -71.45
N LYS A 583 18.02 -53.72 -72.23
CA LYS A 583 18.03 -53.77 -73.70
C LYS A 583 19.41 -53.55 -74.34
N LYS A 584 20.36 -52.91 -73.66
CA LYS A 584 21.68 -52.54 -74.20
C LYS A 584 22.76 -52.66 -73.12
N SER A 585 23.93 -53.20 -73.44
CA SER A 585 25.07 -53.14 -72.53
C SER A 585 25.38 -51.70 -72.15
N GLY A 586 25.66 -51.46 -70.86
CA GLY A 586 25.83 -50.13 -70.30
C GLY A 586 26.72 -50.16 -69.08
N THR A 587 26.98 -48.99 -68.49
CA THR A 587 27.87 -48.85 -67.35
C THR A 587 27.07 -48.54 -66.08
N LEU A 588 27.17 -49.41 -65.07
CA LEU A 588 26.68 -49.18 -63.71
C LEU A 588 27.82 -48.58 -62.86
N SER A 589 27.63 -47.37 -62.37
CA SER A 589 28.59 -46.71 -61.47
C SER A 589 28.01 -46.56 -60.07
N ILE A 590 28.67 -47.14 -59.08
CA ILE A 590 28.28 -47.07 -57.66
C ILE A 590 29.35 -46.29 -56.90
N GLY A 591 28.95 -45.14 -56.35
CA GLY A 591 29.80 -44.21 -55.64
C GLY A 591 29.38 -44.04 -54.18
N ALA A 592 30.32 -43.74 -53.31
CA ALA A 592 30.01 -43.24 -51.97
C ALA A 592 31.02 -42.19 -51.52
N GLY A 593 30.60 -41.26 -50.69
CA GLY A 593 31.45 -40.14 -50.28
C GLY A 593 30.78 -39.22 -49.28
N LYS A 594 31.36 -38.03 -49.11
CA LYS A 594 30.77 -36.94 -48.32
C LYS A 594 30.47 -35.77 -49.24
N THR A 595 29.32 -35.12 -49.05
CA THR A 595 28.99 -33.87 -49.76
C THR A 595 29.94 -32.75 -49.31
N PRO A 596 30.00 -31.61 -50.03
CA PRO A 596 30.77 -30.45 -49.58
C PRO A 596 30.41 -29.97 -48.15
N GLU A 597 29.16 -30.21 -47.74
CA GLU A 597 28.63 -29.92 -46.40
C GLU A 597 28.98 -30.99 -45.34
N GLY A 598 29.76 -32.02 -45.71
CA GLY A 598 30.20 -33.08 -44.81
C GLY A 598 29.17 -34.19 -44.55
N LYS A 599 28.03 -34.21 -45.25
CA LYS A 599 27.01 -35.27 -45.09
C LYS A 599 27.40 -36.53 -45.87
N PRO A 600 27.30 -37.75 -45.28
CA PRO A 600 27.54 -38.99 -46.00
C PRO A 600 26.51 -39.20 -47.12
N PHE A 601 26.96 -39.68 -48.27
CA PHE A 601 26.08 -40.06 -49.38
C PHE A 601 26.57 -41.33 -50.08
N PHE A 602 25.64 -42.03 -50.74
CA PHE A 602 25.94 -43.01 -51.77
C PHE A 602 25.12 -42.73 -53.03
N SER A 603 25.67 -43.08 -54.19
CA SER A 603 25.04 -42.85 -55.48
C SER A 603 25.08 -44.09 -56.35
N VAL A 604 24.02 -44.30 -57.11
CA VAL A 604 23.89 -45.34 -58.12
C VAL A 604 23.58 -44.65 -59.45
N SER A 605 24.44 -44.84 -60.44
CA SER A 605 24.35 -44.20 -61.75
C SER A 605 24.35 -45.26 -62.85
N ASP A 606 23.44 -45.16 -63.80
CA ASP A 606 23.32 -46.03 -64.97
C ASP A 606 23.36 -45.21 -66.27
N THR A 607 23.68 -45.88 -67.37
CA THR A 607 23.62 -45.35 -68.74
C THR A 607 22.41 -45.91 -69.52
N GLY A 608 21.30 -46.16 -68.82
CA GLY A 608 20.07 -46.74 -69.40
C GLY A 608 19.19 -45.72 -70.13
N GLU A 609 17.91 -46.06 -70.33
CA GLU A 609 16.95 -45.25 -71.10
C GLU A 609 16.58 -43.90 -70.45
N GLY A 610 16.92 -43.69 -69.17
CA GLY A 610 16.63 -42.43 -68.45
C GLY A 610 15.13 -42.12 -68.32
N MET A 611 14.82 -40.91 -67.84
CA MET A 611 13.44 -40.46 -67.58
C MET A 611 13.21 -39.02 -68.06
N SER A 612 11.96 -38.66 -68.35
CA SER A 612 11.58 -37.29 -68.69
C SER A 612 11.46 -36.41 -67.44
N GLN A 613 11.78 -35.12 -67.57
CA GLN A 613 11.72 -34.17 -66.46
C GLN A 613 10.33 -34.09 -65.81
N ARG A 614 9.29 -34.12 -66.65
CA ARG A 614 7.89 -34.15 -66.20
C ARG A 614 7.59 -35.36 -65.31
N PHE A 615 8.12 -36.54 -65.66
CA PHE A 615 7.93 -37.74 -64.85
C PHE A 615 8.67 -37.63 -63.51
N ILE A 616 9.87 -37.06 -63.50
CA ILE A 616 10.66 -36.83 -62.29
C ILE A 616 9.92 -35.93 -61.30
N GLU A 617 9.40 -34.80 -61.77
CA GLU A 617 8.75 -33.78 -60.94
C GLU A 617 7.35 -34.21 -60.46
N GLU A 618 6.54 -34.77 -61.36
CA GLU A 618 5.12 -35.03 -61.07
C GLU A 618 4.84 -36.44 -60.55
N ARG A 619 5.75 -37.42 -60.75
CA ARG A 619 5.40 -38.84 -60.63
C ARG A 619 6.45 -39.78 -60.03
N LEU A 620 7.75 -39.54 -60.16
CA LEU A 620 8.79 -40.55 -59.86
C LEU A 620 8.72 -41.16 -58.46
N PHE A 621 8.40 -40.34 -57.47
CA PHE A 621 8.28 -40.77 -56.07
C PHE A 621 6.82 -40.84 -55.62
N HIS A 622 5.85 -40.80 -56.53
CA HIS A 622 4.48 -41.15 -56.20
C HIS A 622 4.34 -42.68 -56.12
N PRO A 623 3.66 -43.20 -55.10
CA PRO A 623 3.40 -44.63 -55.03
C PRO A 623 2.63 -45.05 -56.29
N PHE A 624 3.01 -46.19 -56.85
CA PHE A 624 2.42 -46.80 -58.07
C PHE A 624 2.71 -46.08 -59.39
N ALA A 625 3.53 -45.04 -59.39
CA ALA A 625 4.02 -44.45 -60.63
C ALA A 625 5.16 -45.32 -61.20
N THR A 626 4.91 -45.97 -62.34
CA THR A 626 5.94 -46.72 -63.06
C THR A 626 5.78 -46.56 -64.57
N THR A 627 6.90 -46.56 -65.28
CA THR A 627 6.96 -46.62 -66.74
C THR A 627 7.17 -48.06 -67.26
N LYS A 628 7.30 -49.05 -66.36
CA LYS A 628 7.67 -50.44 -66.68
C LYS A 628 6.44 -51.36 -66.77
N ARG A 629 6.42 -52.25 -67.78
CA ARG A 629 5.31 -53.21 -68.03
C ARG A 629 5.08 -54.27 -66.93
N ARG A 630 6.05 -54.52 -66.04
CA ARG A 630 5.99 -55.55 -64.97
C ARG A 630 6.33 -55.02 -63.56
N GLY A 631 6.43 -53.70 -63.37
CA GLY A 631 6.76 -53.10 -62.08
C GLY A 631 5.53 -52.62 -61.30
N VAL A 632 5.57 -52.67 -59.97
CA VAL A 632 4.45 -52.18 -59.10
C VAL A 632 4.60 -50.70 -58.75
N GLY A 633 5.71 -50.04 -59.12
CA GLY A 633 5.93 -48.62 -58.87
C GLY A 633 6.08 -48.23 -57.39
N LEU A 634 6.34 -49.20 -56.50
CA LEU A 634 6.50 -48.98 -55.06
C LEU A 634 7.96 -48.86 -54.61
N GLY A 635 8.92 -49.35 -55.42
CA GLY A 635 10.33 -49.42 -55.03
C GLY A 635 10.91 -48.04 -54.68
N LEU A 636 10.80 -47.07 -55.60
CA LEU A 636 11.33 -45.72 -55.41
C LEU A 636 10.57 -44.91 -54.36
N TYR A 637 9.25 -45.09 -54.26
CA TYR A 637 8.45 -44.50 -53.17
C TYR A 637 8.94 -45.01 -51.80
N THR A 638 9.13 -46.32 -51.66
CA THR A 638 9.64 -46.94 -50.42
C THR A 638 11.06 -46.48 -50.12
N CYS A 639 11.91 -46.34 -51.14
CA CYS A 639 13.24 -45.77 -50.97
C CYS A 639 13.17 -44.34 -50.39
N ARG A 640 12.29 -43.48 -50.90
CA ARG A 640 12.10 -42.13 -50.38
C ARG A 640 11.60 -42.14 -48.94
N GLU A 641 10.57 -42.93 -48.63
CA GLU A 641 10.03 -43.05 -47.27
C GLU A 641 11.10 -43.53 -46.27
N VAL A 642 11.87 -44.56 -46.62
CA VAL A 642 12.95 -45.06 -45.75
C VAL A 642 14.04 -44.00 -45.55
N VAL A 643 14.46 -43.33 -46.61
CA VAL A 643 15.52 -42.29 -46.52
C VAL A 643 15.04 -41.09 -45.70
N THR A 644 13.81 -40.61 -45.92
CA THR A 644 13.20 -39.52 -45.16
C THR A 644 12.96 -39.89 -43.70
N ALA A 645 12.53 -41.12 -43.40
CA ALA A 645 12.39 -41.62 -42.03
C ALA A 645 13.72 -41.69 -41.27
N ASN A 646 14.84 -41.82 -41.98
CA ASN A 646 16.19 -41.73 -41.42
C ASN A 646 16.74 -40.28 -41.43
N GLY A 647 15.94 -39.26 -41.74
CA GLY A 647 16.36 -37.85 -41.79
C GLY A 647 17.23 -37.48 -43.00
N GLY A 648 17.30 -38.34 -44.02
CA GLY A 648 18.05 -38.11 -45.25
C GLY A 648 17.19 -37.57 -46.41
N SER A 649 17.83 -37.37 -47.56
CA SER A 649 17.18 -37.00 -48.83
C SER A 649 17.65 -37.89 -49.98
N ILE A 650 16.81 -38.07 -50.99
CA ILE A 650 17.15 -38.73 -52.25
C ILE A 650 17.06 -37.72 -53.40
N GLU A 651 18.18 -37.53 -54.08
CA GLU A 651 18.32 -36.67 -55.25
C GLU A 651 18.35 -37.56 -56.50
N VAL A 652 17.79 -37.06 -57.60
CA VAL A 652 17.78 -37.76 -58.88
C VAL A 652 18.18 -36.78 -59.98
N ASP A 653 19.08 -37.21 -60.85
CA ASP A 653 19.43 -36.54 -62.10
C ASP A 653 19.30 -37.56 -63.22
N SER A 654 18.42 -37.29 -64.19
CA SER A 654 18.15 -38.20 -65.29
C SER A 654 17.77 -37.41 -66.53
N ARG A 655 18.25 -37.89 -67.68
CA ARG A 655 17.82 -37.41 -68.99
C ARG A 655 17.49 -38.59 -69.87
N GLN A 656 16.43 -38.45 -70.67
CA GLN A 656 16.02 -39.48 -71.62
C GLN A 656 17.19 -39.86 -72.54
N ASP A 657 17.42 -41.16 -72.69
CA ASP A 657 18.50 -41.80 -73.46
C ASP A 657 19.94 -41.52 -72.99
N ALA A 658 20.13 -40.86 -71.83
CA ALA A 658 21.45 -40.60 -71.26
C ALA A 658 21.70 -41.30 -69.92
N GLY A 659 20.69 -41.95 -69.33
CA GLY A 659 20.77 -42.66 -68.06
C GLY A 659 20.25 -41.89 -66.85
N THR A 660 20.43 -42.46 -65.66
CA THR A 660 19.92 -41.93 -64.39
C THR A 660 20.98 -42.03 -63.30
N THR A 661 21.04 -41.01 -62.44
CA THR A 661 21.83 -41.01 -61.22
C THR A 661 20.93 -40.73 -60.03
N PHE A 662 20.82 -41.71 -59.14
CA PHE A 662 20.23 -41.54 -57.81
C PHE A 662 21.32 -41.27 -56.79
N LYS A 663 21.14 -40.27 -55.94
CA LYS A 663 22.06 -39.92 -54.87
C LYS A 663 21.30 -39.81 -53.54
N VAL A 664 21.66 -40.67 -52.59
CA VAL A 664 21.05 -40.73 -51.26
C VAL A 664 21.97 -40.04 -50.27
N VAL A 665 21.49 -38.96 -49.66
CA VAL A 665 22.22 -38.15 -48.66
C VAL A 665 21.66 -38.45 -47.28
N LEU A 666 22.53 -38.74 -46.31
CA LEU A 666 22.14 -39.23 -44.99
C LEU A 666 22.69 -38.32 -43.87
N PRO A 667 22.11 -38.34 -42.66
CA PRO A 667 22.68 -37.61 -41.53
C PRO A 667 24.03 -38.18 -41.11
N SER A 668 24.97 -37.29 -40.82
CA SER A 668 26.29 -37.66 -40.31
C SER A 668 26.18 -38.17 -38.88
N ALA A 669 26.91 -39.25 -38.56
CA ALA A 669 27.08 -39.73 -37.20
C ALA A 669 27.92 -38.78 -36.31
N ALA A 670 28.55 -37.75 -36.89
CA ALA A 670 29.47 -36.85 -36.18
C ALA A 670 28.78 -35.63 -35.51
N ASN A 671 27.48 -35.41 -35.71
CA ASN A 671 26.79 -34.19 -35.26
C ASN A 671 25.68 -34.42 -34.22
N ASP A 672 25.77 -35.50 -33.44
CA ASP A 672 24.85 -35.72 -32.31
C ASP A 672 25.44 -35.13 -31.02
N THR A 673 25.55 -33.79 -30.98
CA THR A 673 25.48 -33.06 -29.71
C THR A 673 24.01 -32.74 -29.47
N ARG A 674 23.34 -33.64 -28.76
CA ARG A 674 22.07 -33.36 -28.08
C ARG A 674 22.21 -33.60 -26.60
#